data_AF-A0A939A793-F1
#
_entry.id   AF-A0A939A793-F1
#
_cell.length_a   1.000
_cell.length_b   1.000
_cell.length_c   1.000
_cell.angle_alpha   90.00
_cell.angle_beta   90.00
_cell.angle_gamma   90.00
#
_symmetry.space_group_name_H-M   'P 1'
#
loop_
_entity.id
_entity.type
_entity.pdbx_description
1 polymer ?
#
loop_
_entity_poly.entity_id
_entity_poly.type
_entity_poly.pdbx_seq_one_letter_code
_entity_poly.pdbx_strand_id
1 'polypeptide(L)'
;MIARSRTFLARSLAVCALWALAVDGLSAAPDARDTRYFRLDKAGKLLGPASHVPPVLALTLASVTPDQPQFWPEETLRVRVLMPGRGGQALSVRWNKRDAAARDLTGAALDADGVAVIELANGREKRHELGEYRVEIKTLDGKAQGSTTFAVVEGTLGAVSLAYAFDRVTSAADLDARKAGWYLGNGGGAGSRWGNGLSFKNELRVDNVPYDGEVELIPRCMLSGCNGVVAGPHQHLRVDKGQLAATLNVGGHSGPFQVEIVTPQGSLRHQFDGSGHVEREMIPISRGVRFAHRVGLAPYTHTTQVPGRAFFVDRLPQPADGDAFEVDSPIATGGKVLFRARQDLKNLVALVYAPRGDGTFAPNPAAVPAAVRAGDIVAIAIHGPLALVALGGQVRSAGKDEFREGHVLAFVPGGLDVALDAPKVAAPNGQARVAIELRDGQGNPVQGSLLVEAYDIRVAARDPLAQLHSAVGDTARRAGRHLDSWVDPIELERQRLEQERQRKQEEREEREQERRRQREERQMRHTARREAAKADGVGYGHVRVYGVGAAGSAASVGYGSGAAAGSKLMVRTGHVHAPVSQHPQDDGDEGEVVREGEVKIAFVGAVRTGADGKAQIDVPLPPQTGRLAWRATAIAGLDWASAERQTDLVRQASVEIKAPRALVAGGTLDLQLVTQSKATQTLHLQVSGAGFARAVSLPVPSGKHTHLLAWPAQAGEIVAALVDEEGKVHDKRKVAIADVAKQKVTWSRLATGGGKVVTAKAGERVTAYATPGALLHGTVGQMVTTMESWFPHAEALSAQVAVRATLLAAIERRLLADDGHFGPLRGGFEQAVLQLHRALYDAQTRMIRPYPGVAPSPLWSAWVASNLHIARRAFAQVPQARNRVGSAAAAALDQLAKDLGDGMVARGEKTEPFGFSAARDGAETVEIAVQGGGRFEVVTDDAVQQFVVDQLLPALDDCGDACGDSKALGKALDHFRLVRAFSRVGRLQWLVAQAKAALAAGPKGQAAFDKLFDITAQGFVLSQEPGMLQGPALLGGVYSQPMALPRFVELLLQMGLRGGESGAIAATVDDTTRKVRWGEGVDVKQFAELRLPRGAIARIDRPGVVDLRASADKPFARVSLAKTELGVGEASELLVELDATVDPLEFYALVAVPATVAIRQTQDALSDYKGQLAYGQQAMGAAKMQIIAVPFRGSRSMRIWIEGLLPGHAPGLVAVRHVHDSDRGCAVAIAPIRVRAEKAVAAGQVARPGN
;
A
#
# COMPACT_ATOMS: atom_id res chain seq x y z
N MET A 1 21.66 -9.45 63.09
CA MET A 1 21.74 -8.71 61.80
C MET A 1 20.45 -7.98 61.41
N ILE A 2 19.25 -8.53 61.64
CA ILE A 2 17.94 -8.01 61.16
C ILE A 2 17.67 -6.51 61.49
N ALA A 3 18.23 -5.95 62.56
CA ALA A 3 18.04 -4.54 62.91
C ALA A 3 18.67 -3.51 61.94
N ARG A 4 19.70 -3.87 61.15
CA ARG A 4 20.41 -2.92 60.27
C ARG A 4 19.77 -2.73 58.88
N SER A 5 18.86 -3.61 58.44
CA SER A 5 18.19 -3.46 57.14
C SER A 5 17.08 -2.39 57.18
N ARG A 6 16.36 -2.26 58.30
CA ARG A 6 15.28 -1.28 58.47
C ARG A 6 15.76 0.17 58.36
N THR A 7 16.94 0.50 58.88
CA THR A 7 17.53 1.84 58.81
C THR A 7 18.00 2.24 57.41
N PHE A 8 18.41 1.26 56.58
CA PHE A 8 18.74 1.52 55.18
C PHE A 8 17.48 1.73 54.34
N LEU A 9 16.46 0.89 54.52
CA LEU A 9 15.15 1.07 53.88
C LEU A 9 14.53 2.44 54.21
N ALA A 10 14.58 2.86 55.48
CA ALA A 10 14.05 4.14 55.91
C ALA A 10 14.75 5.34 55.26
N ARG A 11 16.08 5.28 55.04
CA ARG A 11 16.82 6.34 54.34
C ARG A 11 16.55 6.36 52.83
N SER A 12 16.46 5.19 52.18
CA SER A 12 16.07 5.13 50.77
C SER A 12 14.63 5.63 50.56
N LEU A 13 13.69 5.26 51.44
CA LEU A 13 12.32 5.77 51.42
C LEU A 13 12.26 7.29 51.65
N ALA A 14 13.08 7.85 52.55
CA ALA A 14 13.13 9.30 52.75
C ALA A 14 13.65 10.06 51.52
N VAL A 15 14.69 9.56 50.84
CA VAL A 15 15.22 10.18 49.61
C VAL A 15 14.23 10.03 48.44
N CYS A 16 13.59 8.86 48.29
CA CYS A 16 12.55 8.67 47.28
C CYS A 16 11.29 9.51 47.57
N ALA A 17 10.91 9.71 48.85
CA ALA A 17 9.79 10.58 49.22
C ALA A 17 10.10 12.06 48.94
N LEU A 18 11.34 12.52 49.18
CA LEU A 18 11.78 13.87 48.82
C LEU A 18 11.80 14.10 47.29
N TRP A 19 12.11 13.08 46.49
CA TRP A 19 11.97 13.16 45.04
C TRP A 19 10.51 13.06 44.57
N ALA A 20 9.67 12.23 45.18
CA ALA A 20 8.24 12.15 44.86
C ALA A 20 7.53 13.49 45.16
N LEU A 21 7.79 14.10 46.31
CA LEU A 21 7.27 15.43 46.67
C LEU A 21 7.78 16.55 45.74
N ALA A 22 8.94 16.38 45.10
CA ALA A 22 9.45 17.32 44.09
C ALA A 22 8.82 17.14 42.70
N VAL A 23 8.15 16.01 42.43
CA VAL A 23 7.51 15.70 41.13
C VAL A 23 5.99 15.84 41.20
N ASP A 24 5.34 15.27 42.22
CA ASP A 24 3.90 15.40 42.44
C ASP A 24 3.51 16.74 43.11
N GLY A 25 4.49 17.47 43.65
CA GLY A 25 4.29 18.83 44.18
C GLY A 25 4.00 19.89 43.11
N LEU A 26 4.15 19.57 41.82
CA LEU A 26 3.78 20.43 40.69
C LEU A 26 2.30 20.30 40.29
N SER A 27 1.42 20.24 41.30
CA SER A 27 0.01 20.57 41.13
C SER A 27 -0.12 21.90 40.40
N ALA A 28 -0.94 21.96 39.35
CA ALA A 28 -0.96 23.10 38.44
C ALA A 28 -1.15 24.43 39.20
N ALA A 29 -0.15 25.32 39.10
CA ALA A 29 -0.31 26.70 39.50
C ALA A 29 -1.56 27.26 38.77
N PRO A 30 -2.57 27.82 39.46
CA PRO A 30 -3.86 28.24 38.86
C PRO A 30 -3.74 29.31 37.75
N ASP A 31 -2.53 29.79 37.53
CA ASP A 31 -2.13 30.99 36.80
C ASP A 31 -1.08 30.71 35.71
N ALA A 32 -0.82 29.43 35.40
CA ALA A 32 0.14 29.03 34.37
C ALA A 32 -0.53 28.81 33.01
N ARG A 33 0.07 29.33 31.94
CA ARG A 33 -0.36 29.14 30.54
C ARG A 33 0.67 28.32 29.76
N ASP A 34 0.21 27.57 28.75
CA ASP A 34 1.11 26.92 27.80
C ASP A 34 1.30 27.83 26.56
N THR A 35 2.53 27.95 26.09
CA THR A 35 2.88 28.38 24.74
C THR A 35 3.11 27.13 23.88
N ARG A 36 3.50 27.27 22.60
CA ARG A 36 3.68 26.10 21.71
C ARG A 36 4.75 25.14 22.21
N TYR A 37 5.75 25.64 22.95
CA TYR A 37 6.86 24.81 23.44
C TYR A 37 7.13 24.93 24.94
N PHE A 38 6.70 26.02 25.59
CA PHE A 38 7.04 26.34 26.97
C PHE A 38 5.80 26.59 27.84
N ARG A 39 5.84 26.17 29.11
CA ARG A 39 4.86 26.55 30.11
C ARG A 39 5.35 27.79 30.87
N LEU A 40 4.51 28.82 30.98
CA LEU A 40 4.83 30.11 31.59
C LEU A 40 3.90 30.45 32.76
N ASP A 41 4.35 31.29 33.69
CA ASP A 41 3.48 31.92 34.69
C ASP A 41 2.83 33.24 34.20
N LYS A 42 2.00 33.85 35.06
CA LYS A 42 1.39 35.18 34.86
C LYS A 42 2.39 36.32 34.58
N ALA A 43 3.65 36.20 35.00
CA ALA A 43 4.70 37.18 34.76
C ALA A 43 5.52 36.89 33.49
N GLY A 44 5.20 35.82 32.75
CA GLY A 44 5.94 35.41 31.56
C GLY A 44 7.28 34.73 31.86
N LYS A 45 7.47 34.21 33.08
CA LYS A 45 8.64 33.43 33.49
C LYS A 45 8.43 31.96 33.13
N LEU A 46 9.51 31.27 32.72
CA LEU A 46 9.49 29.84 32.41
C LEU A 46 9.18 28.99 33.66
N LEU A 47 8.26 28.02 33.50
CA LEU A 47 7.97 26.94 34.43
C LEU A 47 8.45 25.56 33.93
N GLY A 48 8.52 25.34 32.61
CA GLY A 48 9.01 24.08 32.04
C GLY A 48 8.64 23.88 30.56
N PRO A 49 8.89 22.68 29.99
CA PRO A 49 8.44 22.33 28.64
C PRO A 49 6.92 22.09 28.59
N ALA A 50 6.30 22.40 27.45
CA ALA A 50 4.89 22.06 27.21
C ALA A 50 4.69 20.55 27.02
N SER A 51 3.63 20.01 27.64
CA SER A 51 3.42 18.54 27.77
C SER A 51 2.89 17.87 26.50
N HIS A 52 2.31 18.65 25.58
CA HIS A 52 1.68 18.16 24.36
C HIS A 52 2.68 17.86 23.21
N VAL A 53 3.94 18.29 23.34
CA VAL A 53 4.96 18.21 22.28
C VAL A 53 5.53 16.78 22.07
N PRO A 54 5.93 16.01 23.10
CA PRO A 54 6.50 14.67 22.88
C PRO A 54 5.59 13.67 22.14
N PRO A 55 4.26 13.59 22.39
CA PRO A 55 3.36 12.67 21.70
C PRO A 55 3.30 12.83 20.17
N VAL A 56 3.58 14.03 19.63
CA VAL A 56 3.51 14.30 18.18
C VAL A 56 4.82 14.11 17.44
N LEU A 57 5.90 13.78 18.15
CA LEU A 57 7.25 13.56 17.60
C LEU A 57 7.61 12.07 17.42
N ALA A 58 6.73 11.13 17.78
CA ALA A 58 7.04 9.69 17.73
C ALA A 58 7.62 9.23 16.37
N LEU A 59 8.76 8.52 16.43
CA LEU A 59 9.51 8.03 15.26
C LEU A 59 9.59 6.50 15.28
N THR A 60 8.90 5.85 14.34
CA THR A 60 8.91 4.38 14.21
C THR A 60 9.82 3.97 13.05
N LEU A 61 11.13 3.85 13.31
CA LEU A 61 12.06 3.29 12.32
C LEU A 61 11.85 1.78 12.18
N ALA A 62 11.13 1.40 11.13
CA ALA A 62 11.01 0.03 10.66
C ALA A 62 10.95 -0.01 9.14
N SER A 63 11.76 -0.88 8.54
CA SER A 63 11.70 -1.25 7.13
C SER A 63 11.50 -2.75 7.03
N VAL A 64 10.48 -3.18 6.28
CA VAL A 64 10.20 -4.58 5.95
C VAL A 64 9.97 -4.65 4.45
N THR A 65 10.90 -5.28 3.73
CA THR A 65 10.90 -5.31 2.26
C THR A 65 11.33 -6.69 1.75
N PRO A 66 10.68 -7.26 0.71
CA PRO A 66 11.25 -8.39 0.01
C PRO A 66 12.52 -7.92 -0.74
N ASP A 67 13.43 -8.82 -1.06
CA ASP A 67 14.56 -8.53 -1.96
C ASP A 67 14.08 -8.10 -3.37
N GLN A 68 13.05 -8.77 -3.90
CA GLN A 68 12.36 -8.42 -5.15
C GLN A 68 10.82 -8.36 -5.00
N PRO A 69 10.12 -7.50 -5.76
CA PRO A 69 8.65 -7.41 -5.70
C PRO A 69 7.93 -8.59 -6.37
N GLN A 70 8.61 -9.31 -7.27
CA GLN A 70 8.09 -10.40 -8.09
C GLN A 70 9.09 -11.57 -8.09
N PHE A 71 8.69 -12.69 -7.49
CA PHE A 71 9.43 -13.95 -7.49
C PHE A 71 8.90 -14.88 -8.58
N TRP A 72 9.74 -15.78 -9.06
CA TRP A 72 9.32 -16.96 -9.81
C TRP A 72 9.08 -18.14 -8.86
N PRO A 73 8.27 -19.15 -9.22
CA PRO A 73 7.91 -20.26 -8.33
C PRO A 73 9.09 -21.08 -7.78
N GLU A 74 10.20 -21.14 -8.50
CA GLU A 74 11.43 -21.88 -8.19
C GLU A 74 12.47 -21.08 -7.37
N GLU A 75 12.20 -19.82 -7.05
CA GLU A 75 13.11 -18.95 -6.29
C GLU A 75 12.93 -19.07 -4.78
N THR A 76 13.92 -18.62 -4.02
CA THR A 76 13.87 -18.57 -2.57
C THR A 76 13.24 -17.25 -2.11
N LEU A 77 12.20 -17.31 -1.28
CA LEU A 77 11.47 -16.14 -0.80
C LEU A 77 12.16 -15.54 0.43
N ARG A 78 12.67 -14.31 0.33
CA ARG A 78 13.37 -13.62 1.43
C ARG A 78 12.79 -12.24 1.73
N VAL A 79 12.86 -11.87 3.01
CA VAL A 79 12.48 -10.54 3.52
C VAL A 79 13.63 -9.94 4.32
N ARG A 80 13.92 -8.68 4.00
CA ARG A 80 14.94 -7.83 4.59
C ARG A 80 14.27 -6.94 5.64
N VAL A 81 14.85 -6.89 6.83
CA VAL A 81 14.33 -6.14 7.97
C VAL A 81 15.39 -5.19 8.50
N LEU A 82 15.04 -3.90 8.61
CA LEU A 82 15.86 -2.87 9.25
C LEU A 82 15.01 -2.19 10.33
N MET A 83 15.42 -2.28 11.59
CA MET A 83 14.82 -1.55 12.71
C MET A 83 15.93 -0.92 13.58
N PRO A 84 16.56 0.19 13.11
CA PRO A 84 17.60 0.89 13.87
C PRO A 84 17.18 1.19 15.32
N GLY A 85 18.10 0.97 16.26
CA GLY A 85 17.84 1.10 17.70
C GLY A 85 17.09 -0.08 18.35
N ARG A 86 16.72 -1.12 17.58
CA ARG A 86 16.03 -2.34 18.07
C ARG A 86 16.92 -3.59 18.10
N GLY A 87 18.23 -3.41 18.31
CA GLY A 87 19.18 -4.51 18.36
C GLY A 87 18.79 -5.63 19.34
N GLY A 88 19.00 -6.88 18.94
CA GLY A 88 18.75 -8.08 19.74
C GLY A 88 17.28 -8.41 20.03
N GLN A 89 16.32 -7.71 19.42
CA GLN A 89 14.89 -8.01 19.62
C GLN A 89 14.48 -9.25 18.83
N ALA A 90 13.85 -10.20 19.51
CA ALA A 90 13.15 -11.31 18.86
C ALA A 90 11.93 -10.82 18.06
N LEU A 91 11.66 -11.50 16.95
CA LEU A 91 10.61 -11.14 15.99
C LEU A 91 9.52 -12.20 15.96
N SER A 92 8.26 -11.76 15.94
CA SER A 92 7.14 -12.54 15.44
C SER A 92 7.07 -12.31 13.92
N VAL A 93 7.19 -13.38 13.14
CA VAL A 93 7.10 -13.35 11.67
C VAL A 93 5.90 -14.19 11.25
N ARG A 94 4.86 -13.55 10.72
CA ARG A 94 3.63 -14.19 10.25
C ARG A 94 3.50 -13.97 8.76
N TRP A 95 3.37 -15.04 7.98
CA TRP A 95 3.32 -14.93 6.52
C TRP A 95 2.35 -15.92 5.88
N ASN A 96 1.78 -15.53 4.75
CA ASN A 96 0.96 -16.39 3.91
C ASN A 96 0.82 -15.85 2.50
N LYS A 97 0.61 -16.75 1.54
CA LYS A 97 -0.15 -16.47 0.33
C LYS A 97 -1.52 -15.92 0.78
N ARG A 98 -2.02 -14.80 0.25
CA ARG A 98 -3.06 -13.98 0.93
C ARG A 98 -4.34 -14.77 1.29
N ASP A 99 -4.68 -15.76 0.48
CA ASP A 99 -5.78 -16.73 0.61
C ASP A 99 -5.53 -17.90 1.57
N ALA A 100 -4.27 -18.28 1.73
CA ALA A 100 -3.87 -19.37 2.61
C ALA A 100 -3.95 -18.95 4.09
N ALA A 101 -4.06 -19.94 4.97
CA ALA A 101 -3.92 -19.70 6.41
C ALA A 101 -2.51 -19.17 6.74
N ALA A 102 -2.44 -18.28 7.72
CA ALA A 102 -1.19 -17.74 8.24
C ALA A 102 -0.23 -18.84 8.72
N ARG A 103 1.07 -18.67 8.45
CA ARG A 103 2.16 -19.48 8.97
C ARG A 103 3.05 -18.59 9.82
N ASP A 104 3.29 -19.01 11.06
CA ASP A 104 4.24 -18.33 11.95
C ASP A 104 5.63 -18.97 11.82
N LEU A 105 6.63 -18.12 11.61
CA LEU A 105 8.05 -18.48 11.67
C LEU A 105 8.59 -18.09 13.05
N THR A 106 9.21 -19.06 13.71
CA THR A 106 9.78 -18.92 15.06
C THR A 106 11.31 -18.82 14.99
N GLY A 107 11.94 -18.27 16.04
CA GLY A 107 13.39 -18.14 16.13
C GLY A 107 14.01 -16.95 15.39
N ALA A 108 13.24 -16.21 14.58
CA ALA A 108 13.70 -14.98 13.96
C ALA A 108 14.00 -13.89 15.01
N ALA A 109 15.10 -13.16 14.82
CA ALA A 109 15.52 -12.05 15.67
C ALA A 109 16.32 -11.03 14.85
N LEU A 110 16.40 -9.80 15.35
CA LEU A 110 17.32 -8.78 14.88
C LEU A 110 18.71 -9.00 15.48
N ASP A 111 19.75 -8.70 14.71
CA ASP A 111 21.13 -8.65 15.19
C ASP A 111 21.38 -7.48 16.16
N ALA A 112 22.64 -7.24 16.54
CA ALA A 112 23.00 -6.24 17.54
C ALA A 112 22.70 -4.78 17.16
N ASP A 113 22.57 -4.44 15.87
CA ASP A 113 22.34 -3.06 15.39
C ASP A 113 20.93 -2.85 14.82
N GLY A 114 20.20 -3.94 14.54
CA GLY A 114 18.79 -3.92 14.15
C GLY A 114 18.51 -4.45 12.74
N VAL A 115 19.38 -5.30 12.19
CA VAL A 115 19.26 -5.91 10.86
C VAL A 115 18.82 -7.37 10.97
N ALA A 116 18.01 -7.85 10.02
CA ALA A 116 17.81 -9.27 9.77
C ALA A 116 17.50 -9.56 8.28
N VAL A 117 17.88 -10.75 7.82
CA VAL A 117 17.42 -11.35 6.56
C VAL A 117 16.72 -12.65 6.92
N ILE A 118 15.48 -12.81 6.46
CA ILE A 118 14.57 -13.87 6.89
C ILE A 118 14.10 -14.62 5.66
N GLU A 119 14.43 -15.91 5.58
CA GLU A 119 13.95 -16.82 4.56
C GLU A 119 12.58 -17.38 4.94
N LEU A 120 11.63 -17.34 4.01
CA LEU A 120 10.24 -17.77 4.23
C LEU A 120 9.97 -19.17 3.69
N ALA A 121 10.48 -19.47 2.49
CA ALA A 121 10.44 -20.78 1.84
C ALA A 121 11.42 -20.83 0.65
N ASN A 122 11.80 -22.05 0.25
CA ASN A 122 12.70 -22.29 -0.88
C ASN A 122 11.99 -22.96 -2.07
N GLY A 123 11.82 -22.23 -3.18
CA GLY A 123 11.15 -22.73 -4.38
C GLY A 123 11.86 -23.87 -5.09
N ARG A 124 13.18 -24.03 -4.87
CA ARG A 124 13.98 -25.14 -5.39
C ARG A 124 13.62 -26.48 -4.75
N GLU A 125 13.28 -26.47 -3.46
CA GLU A 125 12.79 -27.66 -2.74
C GLU A 125 11.30 -27.90 -3.02
N LYS A 126 10.50 -26.83 -3.02
CA LYS A 126 9.05 -26.91 -3.23
C LYS A 126 8.53 -25.69 -3.98
N ARG A 127 8.44 -25.82 -5.31
CA ARG A 127 7.87 -24.83 -6.24
C ARG A 127 6.61 -24.18 -5.66
N HIS A 128 6.63 -22.85 -5.57
CA HIS A 128 5.62 -22.05 -4.91
C HIS A 128 4.33 -21.91 -5.74
N GLU A 129 3.22 -21.60 -5.07
CA GLU A 129 1.95 -21.30 -5.73
C GLU A 129 1.95 -19.86 -6.26
N LEU A 130 1.39 -19.65 -7.44
CA LEU A 130 1.21 -18.32 -8.02
C LEU A 130 0.24 -17.47 -7.18
N GLY A 131 0.51 -16.17 -7.02
CA GLY A 131 -0.40 -15.26 -6.31
C GLY A 131 0.27 -14.18 -5.46
N GLU A 132 -0.55 -13.45 -4.71
CA GLU A 132 -0.09 -12.48 -3.71
C GLU A 132 0.35 -13.19 -2.42
N TYR A 133 1.46 -12.74 -1.83
CA TYR A 133 1.88 -13.10 -0.48
C TYR A 133 1.92 -11.85 0.40
N ARG A 134 1.63 -12.03 1.70
CA ARG A 134 1.73 -11.01 2.76
C ARG A 134 2.66 -11.53 3.85
N VAL A 135 3.45 -10.62 4.40
CA VAL A 135 4.37 -10.87 5.51
C VAL A 135 4.19 -9.76 6.52
N GLU A 136 4.09 -10.13 7.78
CA GLU A 136 3.98 -9.24 8.94
C GLU A 136 5.10 -9.57 9.92
N ILE A 137 5.84 -8.54 10.33
CA ILE A 137 7.00 -8.67 11.20
C ILE A 137 6.86 -7.67 12.35
N LYS A 138 6.94 -8.17 13.58
CA LYS A 138 6.70 -7.38 14.80
C LYS A 138 7.68 -7.77 15.89
N THR A 139 8.26 -6.80 16.59
CA THR A 139 9.09 -7.08 17.78
C THR A 139 8.21 -7.67 18.88
N LEU A 140 8.72 -8.61 19.68
CA LEU A 140 7.92 -9.21 20.77
C LEU A 140 7.51 -8.20 21.86
N ASP A 141 8.20 -7.06 21.97
CA ASP A 141 7.79 -5.94 22.85
C ASP A 141 6.66 -5.06 22.25
N GLY A 142 6.28 -5.30 21.00
CA GLY A 142 5.21 -4.63 20.27
C GLY A 142 5.50 -3.18 19.84
N LYS A 143 6.71 -2.65 20.07
CA LYS A 143 7.04 -1.24 19.77
C LYS A 143 7.42 -0.96 18.32
N ALA A 144 7.81 -1.99 17.56
CA ALA A 144 8.03 -1.88 16.13
C ALA A 144 7.29 -2.99 15.39
N GLN A 145 6.62 -2.62 14.30
CA GLN A 145 6.00 -3.54 13.37
C GLN A 145 6.13 -2.98 11.95
N GLY A 146 6.25 -3.88 10.98
CA GLY A 146 6.19 -3.57 9.56
C GLY A 146 5.56 -4.73 8.80
N SER A 147 5.03 -4.46 7.62
CA SER A 147 4.47 -5.48 6.75
C SER A 147 4.84 -5.21 5.31
N THR A 148 4.85 -6.28 4.50
CA THR A 148 5.12 -6.17 3.07
C THR A 148 4.36 -7.24 2.31
N THR A 149 4.24 -7.04 1.01
CA THR A 149 3.58 -7.97 0.10
C THR A 149 4.39 -8.11 -1.18
N PHE A 150 4.42 -9.32 -1.72
CA PHE A 150 5.13 -9.65 -2.96
C PHE A 150 4.29 -10.61 -3.81
N ALA A 151 4.73 -10.82 -5.05
CA ALA A 151 4.08 -11.70 -6.01
C ALA A 151 4.91 -12.98 -6.26
N VAL A 152 4.24 -14.09 -6.55
CA VAL A 152 4.84 -15.23 -7.28
C VAL A 152 4.14 -15.33 -8.64
N VAL A 153 4.90 -15.25 -9.73
CA VAL A 153 4.40 -15.16 -11.12
C VAL A 153 5.26 -15.97 -12.10
N GLU A 154 4.65 -16.43 -13.19
CA GLU A 154 5.38 -17.01 -14.34
C GLU A 154 5.92 -15.88 -15.25
N GLY A 155 7.19 -15.98 -15.65
CA GLY A 155 7.78 -15.03 -16.60
C GLY A 155 9.29 -15.17 -16.78
N THR A 156 9.90 -14.30 -17.58
CA THR A 156 11.35 -14.27 -17.86
C THR A 156 11.97 -12.90 -17.60
N LEU A 157 13.31 -12.82 -17.61
CA LEU A 157 14.02 -11.54 -17.69
C LEU A 157 13.98 -11.00 -19.13
N GLY A 158 13.45 -9.79 -19.31
CA GLY A 158 13.54 -9.05 -20.57
C GLY A 158 14.96 -8.60 -20.91
N ALA A 159 15.18 -8.24 -22.18
CA ALA A 159 16.50 -7.83 -22.68
C ALA A 159 16.96 -6.43 -22.24
N VAL A 160 16.02 -5.55 -21.88
CA VAL A 160 16.24 -4.12 -21.65
C VAL A 160 16.47 -3.82 -20.17
N SER A 161 17.46 -2.98 -19.87
CA SER A 161 17.86 -2.59 -18.52
C SER A 161 18.38 -1.15 -18.44
N LEU A 162 18.37 -0.57 -17.23
CA LEU A 162 19.01 0.71 -16.94
C LEU A 162 20.26 0.42 -16.11
N ALA A 163 21.40 0.97 -16.51
CA ALA A 163 22.69 0.53 -16.02
C ALA A 163 22.98 0.94 -14.57
N TYR A 164 22.33 1.98 -14.05
CA TYR A 164 22.58 2.55 -12.73
C TYR A 164 21.27 2.80 -11.96
N ALA A 165 21.31 2.70 -10.62
CA ALA A 165 20.30 3.31 -9.77
C ALA A 165 20.26 4.85 -9.98
N PHE A 166 19.10 5.47 -9.75
CA PHE A 166 18.92 6.91 -9.98
C PHE A 166 19.15 7.73 -8.70
N ASP A 167 20.19 8.58 -8.71
CA ASP A 167 20.38 9.63 -7.70
C ASP A 167 19.18 10.61 -7.70
N ARG A 168 18.76 11.06 -6.51
CA ARG A 168 17.87 12.23 -6.38
C ARG A 168 18.72 13.50 -6.39
N VAL A 169 18.58 14.34 -7.40
CA VAL A 169 19.39 15.57 -7.59
C VAL A 169 18.51 16.83 -7.57
N THR A 170 19.08 18.02 -7.37
CA THR A 170 18.28 19.25 -7.19
C THR A 170 18.38 20.26 -8.33
N SER A 171 19.21 20.01 -9.34
CA SER A 171 19.34 20.85 -10.54
C SER A 171 19.69 20.05 -11.80
N ALA A 172 19.62 20.71 -12.96
CA ALA A 172 20.11 20.15 -14.22
C ALA A 172 21.64 19.93 -14.21
N ALA A 173 22.41 20.87 -13.65
CA ALA A 173 23.88 20.75 -13.57
C ALA A 173 24.30 19.55 -12.70
N ASP A 174 23.58 19.29 -11.60
CA ASP A 174 23.78 18.08 -10.79
C ASP A 174 23.45 16.81 -11.61
N LEU A 175 22.36 16.82 -12.37
CA LEU A 175 21.95 15.70 -13.23
C LEU A 175 23.01 15.39 -14.31
N ASP A 176 23.58 16.42 -14.92
CA ASP A 176 24.63 16.31 -15.92
C ASP A 176 25.93 15.74 -15.32
N ALA A 177 26.27 16.12 -14.09
CA ALA A 177 27.42 15.59 -13.35
C ALA A 177 27.26 14.13 -12.89
N ARG A 178 26.04 13.58 -12.84
CA ARG A 178 25.79 12.16 -12.47
C ARG A 178 25.74 11.23 -13.68
N LYS A 179 25.99 9.94 -13.44
CA LYS A 179 25.77 8.86 -14.42
C LYS A 179 24.28 8.60 -14.65
N ALA A 180 23.51 8.63 -13.56
CA ALA A 180 22.06 8.58 -13.59
C ALA A 180 21.48 9.41 -12.44
N GLY A 181 20.27 9.93 -12.65
CA GLY A 181 19.55 10.67 -11.62
C GLY A 181 18.22 11.23 -12.11
N TRP A 182 17.48 11.87 -11.22
CA TRP A 182 16.22 12.53 -11.53
C TRP A 182 15.88 13.70 -10.59
N TYR A 183 15.06 14.63 -11.09
CA TYR A 183 14.48 15.72 -10.30
C TYR A 183 13.11 16.18 -10.83
N LEU A 184 12.34 16.86 -9.97
CA LEU A 184 11.10 17.56 -10.34
C LEU A 184 11.38 19.06 -10.51
N GLY A 185 11.17 19.55 -11.73
CA GLY A 185 11.34 20.96 -12.09
C GLY A 185 10.05 21.60 -12.60
N ASN A 186 10.12 22.90 -12.84
CA ASN A 186 9.06 23.66 -13.52
C ASN A 186 9.67 24.58 -14.58
N GLY A 187 9.16 24.49 -15.81
CA GLY A 187 9.27 25.56 -16.81
C GLY A 187 8.36 26.74 -16.46
N GLY A 188 8.47 27.25 -15.24
CA GLY A 188 7.52 28.22 -14.66
C GLY A 188 7.67 28.52 -13.16
N GLY A 189 8.76 28.09 -12.51
CA GLY A 189 9.03 28.38 -11.09
C GLY A 189 8.22 27.55 -10.07
N ALA A 190 8.69 27.52 -8.82
CA ALA A 190 8.01 26.84 -7.72
C ALA A 190 6.94 27.75 -7.05
N GLY A 191 5.82 27.17 -6.61
CA GLY A 191 4.96 27.80 -5.60
C GLY A 191 3.44 27.85 -5.85
N SER A 192 2.94 27.68 -7.08
CA SER A 192 1.52 27.95 -7.40
C SER A 192 0.66 26.76 -7.83
N ARG A 193 1.21 25.75 -8.54
CA ARG A 193 0.57 24.44 -8.78
C ARG A 193 1.57 23.39 -9.33
N TRP A 194 2.19 22.65 -8.40
CA TRP A 194 2.98 21.42 -8.62
C TRP A 194 4.23 21.59 -9.52
N GLY A 195 5.15 20.62 -9.45
CA GLY A 195 6.24 20.48 -10.42
C GLY A 195 5.76 19.68 -11.64
N ASN A 196 5.79 20.27 -12.82
CA ASN A 196 5.24 19.72 -14.07
C ASN A 196 6.28 18.99 -14.93
N GLY A 197 7.59 19.22 -14.71
CA GLY A 197 8.67 18.52 -15.41
C GLY A 197 9.32 17.45 -14.55
N LEU A 198 9.37 16.22 -15.04
CA LEU A 198 10.15 15.11 -14.48
C LEU A 198 11.38 14.91 -15.36
N SER A 199 12.53 15.42 -14.92
CA SER A 199 13.80 15.30 -15.67
C SER A 199 14.59 14.10 -15.15
N PHE A 200 15.15 13.30 -16.05
CA PHE A 200 15.99 12.15 -15.68
C PHE A 200 17.10 11.87 -16.69
N LYS A 201 18.10 11.11 -16.24
CA LYS A 201 19.25 10.63 -17.03
C LYS A 201 19.63 9.21 -16.56
N ASN A 202 20.04 8.34 -17.48
CA ASN A 202 20.66 7.03 -17.19
C ASN A 202 21.39 6.50 -18.44
N GLU A 203 21.95 5.29 -18.34
CA GLU A 203 22.47 4.52 -19.46
C GLU A 203 21.52 3.34 -19.74
N LEU A 204 20.89 3.32 -20.92
CA LEU A 204 20.02 2.26 -21.40
C LEU A 204 20.86 1.13 -22.04
N ARG A 205 20.62 -0.12 -21.63
CA ARG A 205 21.35 -1.31 -22.11
C ARG A 205 20.39 -2.39 -22.59
N VAL A 206 20.74 -3.03 -23.71
CA VAL A 206 20.05 -4.21 -24.29
C VAL A 206 21.05 -5.37 -24.33
N ASP A 207 20.67 -6.53 -23.79
CA ASP A 207 21.54 -7.72 -23.67
C ASP A 207 22.93 -7.38 -23.08
N ASN A 208 22.91 -6.56 -22.01
CA ASN A 208 24.05 -5.96 -21.33
C ASN A 208 25.08 -5.22 -22.21
N VAL A 209 24.64 -4.60 -23.31
CA VAL A 209 25.45 -3.66 -24.11
C VAL A 209 24.72 -2.30 -24.13
N PRO A 210 25.42 -1.14 -24.06
CA PRO A 210 24.79 0.17 -24.27
C PRO A 210 23.98 0.19 -25.58
N TYR A 211 22.79 0.76 -25.54
CA TYR A 211 21.85 0.74 -26.66
C TYR A 211 22.14 1.84 -27.69
N ASP A 212 22.00 1.53 -28.99
CA ASP A 212 22.09 2.48 -30.09
C ASP A 212 20.83 2.31 -30.98
N GLY A 213 19.95 3.32 -31.03
CA GLY A 213 18.71 3.27 -31.80
C GLY A 213 17.58 4.16 -31.28
N GLU A 214 16.40 4.02 -31.89
CA GLU A 214 15.21 4.82 -31.55
C GLU A 214 14.49 4.26 -30.32
N VAL A 215 13.93 5.16 -29.50
CA VAL A 215 13.25 4.87 -28.23
C VAL A 215 11.96 5.69 -28.12
N GLU A 216 10.88 5.06 -27.67
CA GLU A 216 9.68 5.76 -27.21
C GLU A 216 9.64 5.80 -25.68
N LEU A 217 9.46 7.00 -25.11
CA LEU A 217 9.23 7.24 -23.70
C LEU A 217 7.77 7.56 -23.44
N ILE A 218 7.15 6.78 -22.56
CA ILE A 218 5.75 6.94 -22.15
C ILE A 218 5.73 7.28 -20.65
N PRO A 219 5.47 8.54 -20.26
CA PRO A 219 5.26 8.89 -18.86
C PRO A 219 3.94 8.31 -18.36
N ARG A 220 3.90 7.78 -17.14
CA ARG A 220 2.70 7.17 -16.54
C ARG A 220 2.51 7.61 -15.09
N CYS A 221 1.26 7.86 -14.70
CA CYS A 221 0.91 8.18 -13.31
C CYS A 221 0.40 6.94 -12.57
N MET A 222 1.10 6.55 -11.51
CA MET A 222 0.82 5.39 -10.66
C MET A 222 0.08 5.76 -9.36
N LEU A 223 -0.56 6.94 -9.32
CA LEU A 223 -1.61 7.27 -8.35
C LEU A 223 -2.72 6.23 -8.43
N SER A 224 -3.37 5.89 -7.30
CA SER A 224 -4.50 4.95 -7.19
C SER A 224 -5.82 5.48 -7.79
N GLY A 225 -5.71 6.30 -8.83
CA GLY A 225 -6.77 6.86 -9.65
C GLY A 225 -6.24 7.40 -10.98
N CYS A 226 -5.15 6.78 -11.43
CA CYS A 226 -4.55 6.95 -12.75
C CYS A 226 -4.06 5.58 -13.27
N ASN A 227 -3.55 4.71 -12.39
CA ASN A 227 -3.31 3.28 -12.67
C ASN A 227 -2.46 3.01 -13.93
N GLY A 228 -1.48 3.88 -14.18
CA GLY A 228 -0.63 3.80 -15.37
C GLY A 228 -1.17 4.56 -16.59
N VAL A 229 -2.28 5.30 -16.49
CA VAL A 229 -2.67 6.31 -17.49
C VAL A 229 -1.49 7.22 -17.80
N VAL A 230 -1.36 7.52 -19.10
CA VAL A 230 -0.26 8.31 -19.63
C VAL A 230 -0.29 9.71 -19.04
N ALA A 231 0.82 10.12 -18.41
CA ALA A 231 0.95 11.38 -17.70
C ALA A 231 1.67 12.41 -18.59
N GLY A 232 0.96 12.92 -19.60
CA GLY A 232 1.50 13.83 -20.60
C GLY A 232 1.68 13.21 -21.99
N PRO A 233 2.38 13.89 -22.92
CA PRO A 233 2.67 13.34 -24.24
C PRO A 233 3.76 12.26 -24.18
N HIS A 234 3.73 11.33 -25.13
CA HIS A 234 4.86 10.44 -25.42
C HIS A 234 6.01 11.26 -26.01
N GLN A 235 7.24 10.76 -25.88
CA GLN A 235 8.42 11.36 -26.52
C GLN A 235 9.15 10.28 -27.32
N HIS A 236 9.39 10.53 -28.61
CA HIS A 236 10.31 9.72 -29.41
C HIS A 236 11.67 10.40 -29.42
N LEU A 237 12.73 9.63 -29.14
CA LEU A 237 14.10 10.11 -29.15
C LEU A 237 15.05 9.02 -29.64
N ARG A 238 16.20 9.44 -30.13
CA ARG A 238 17.30 8.54 -30.44
C ARG A 238 18.24 8.45 -29.24
N VAL A 239 18.61 7.23 -28.87
CA VAL A 239 19.68 6.93 -27.91
C VAL A 239 20.92 6.52 -28.71
N ASP A 240 22.04 7.19 -28.48
CA ASP A 240 23.35 6.75 -28.97
C ASP A 240 24.25 6.40 -27.77
N LYS A 241 25.02 5.31 -27.87
CA LYS A 241 25.94 4.78 -26.84
C LYS A 241 25.29 4.59 -25.46
N GLY A 242 24.01 4.22 -25.46
CA GLY A 242 23.16 4.03 -24.29
C GLY A 242 22.71 5.31 -23.60
N GLN A 243 23.10 6.51 -24.03
CA GLN A 243 22.80 7.73 -23.29
C GLN A 243 21.32 8.12 -23.37
N LEU A 244 20.58 7.88 -22.29
CA LEU A 244 19.15 8.19 -22.19
C LEU A 244 18.93 9.35 -21.22
N ALA A 245 18.50 10.50 -21.73
CA ALA A 245 18.11 11.66 -20.93
C ALA A 245 16.84 12.31 -21.51
N ALA A 246 15.92 12.72 -20.64
CA ALA A 246 14.67 13.35 -21.06
C ALA A 246 14.02 14.18 -19.93
N THR A 247 13.14 15.12 -20.31
CA THR A 247 12.25 15.85 -19.40
C THR A 247 10.81 15.59 -19.80
N LEU A 248 10.11 14.78 -18.98
CA LEU A 248 8.73 14.37 -19.20
C LEU A 248 7.76 15.40 -18.60
N ASN A 249 6.77 15.85 -19.37
CA ASN A 249 5.72 16.75 -18.85
C ASN A 249 4.64 15.94 -18.13
N VAL A 250 4.74 15.87 -16.80
CA VAL A 250 3.83 15.16 -15.90
C VAL A 250 2.75 16.07 -15.28
N GLY A 251 2.53 17.25 -15.87
CA GLY A 251 1.57 18.24 -15.40
C GLY A 251 0.13 17.71 -15.31
N GLY A 252 -0.62 18.20 -14.32
CA GLY A 252 -1.97 17.72 -14.02
C GLY A 252 -2.03 16.41 -13.20
N HIS A 253 -0.93 15.67 -13.08
CA HIS A 253 -0.87 14.42 -12.32
C HIS A 253 -0.08 14.54 -11.00
N SER A 254 -0.51 13.81 -9.97
CA SER A 254 0.06 13.90 -8.62
C SER A 254 1.16 12.87 -8.32
N GLY A 255 1.33 11.85 -9.16
CA GLY A 255 2.31 10.76 -8.98
C GLY A 255 1.87 9.70 -7.94
N PRO A 256 2.71 8.68 -7.66
CA PRO A 256 4.09 8.52 -8.14
C PRO A 256 4.18 8.30 -9.64
N PHE A 257 5.30 8.67 -10.24
CA PHE A 257 5.53 8.60 -11.67
C PHE A 257 6.36 7.38 -12.05
N GLN A 258 6.02 6.81 -13.19
CA GLN A 258 6.74 5.75 -13.86
C GLN A 258 7.08 6.20 -15.28
N VAL A 259 8.27 5.88 -15.75
CA VAL A 259 8.59 5.90 -17.19
C VAL A 259 8.54 4.48 -17.72
N GLU A 260 7.82 4.29 -18.81
CA GLU A 260 7.94 3.12 -19.67
C GLU A 260 8.81 3.50 -20.86
N ILE A 261 9.86 2.72 -21.08
CA ILE A 261 10.87 2.89 -22.12
C ILE A 261 10.64 1.75 -23.11
N VAL A 262 10.31 2.06 -24.37
CA VAL A 262 10.07 1.06 -25.42
C VAL A 262 11.20 1.13 -26.44
N THR A 263 11.84 -0.01 -26.68
CA THR A 263 12.82 -0.24 -27.74
C THR A 263 12.30 -1.33 -28.67
N PRO A 264 12.80 -1.47 -29.91
CA PRO A 264 12.42 -2.58 -30.79
C PRO A 264 12.87 -3.96 -30.26
N GLN A 265 13.72 -4.02 -29.23
CA GLN A 265 14.15 -5.26 -28.56
C GLN A 265 13.43 -5.48 -27.21
N GLY A 266 12.38 -4.70 -26.93
CA GLY A 266 11.48 -4.86 -25.80
C GLY A 266 11.22 -3.57 -25.00
N SER A 267 10.34 -3.66 -24.01
CA SER A 267 9.98 -2.54 -23.11
C SER A 267 10.52 -2.75 -21.69
N LEU A 268 10.78 -1.65 -20.98
CA LEU A 268 11.22 -1.59 -19.57
C LEU A 268 10.40 -0.55 -18.81
N ARG A 269 10.08 -0.79 -17.53
CA ARG A 269 9.37 0.17 -16.68
C ARG A 269 10.16 0.48 -15.40
N HIS A 270 10.35 1.77 -15.12
CA HIS A 270 10.99 2.27 -13.90
C HIS A 270 10.09 3.27 -13.17
N GLN A 271 9.89 3.09 -11.86
CA GLN A 271 9.13 4.00 -11.01
C GLN A 271 10.09 4.87 -10.18
N PHE A 272 9.88 6.19 -10.23
CA PHE A 272 10.69 7.14 -9.46
C PHE A 272 10.17 7.22 -8.01
N ASP A 273 10.69 6.38 -7.13
CA ASP A 273 10.27 6.34 -5.73
C ASP A 273 10.51 7.69 -5.02
N GLY A 274 9.50 8.18 -4.30
CA GLY A 274 9.48 9.53 -3.72
C GLY A 274 8.79 10.59 -4.60
N SER A 275 8.28 10.24 -5.79
CA SER A 275 7.55 11.16 -6.67
C SER A 275 6.02 11.18 -6.46
N GLY A 276 5.50 10.55 -5.40
CA GLY A 276 4.07 10.56 -5.07
C GLY A 276 3.62 11.86 -4.39
N HIS A 277 2.31 12.10 -4.32
CA HIS A 277 1.75 13.33 -3.72
C HIS A 277 2.25 13.57 -2.30
N VAL A 278 2.27 12.51 -1.47
CA VAL A 278 2.54 12.58 -0.03
C VAL A 278 4.02 12.89 0.21
N GLU A 279 4.89 12.37 -0.65
CA GLU A 279 6.34 12.57 -0.67
C GLU A 279 6.73 13.92 -1.28
N ARG A 280 5.91 14.43 -2.21
CA ARG A 280 5.99 15.75 -2.86
C ARG A 280 5.42 16.90 -2.01
N GLU A 281 4.81 16.62 -0.86
CA GLU A 281 4.28 17.65 0.04
C GLU A 281 5.43 18.38 0.76
N MET A 282 5.56 19.69 0.55
CA MET A 282 6.53 20.54 1.24
C MET A 282 5.93 21.05 2.57
N ILE A 283 6.26 20.35 3.65
CA ILE A 283 5.70 20.53 5.00
C ILE A 283 6.41 21.67 5.74
N PRO A 284 5.72 22.60 6.41
CA PRO A 284 6.35 23.63 7.24
C PRO A 284 7.06 23.02 8.45
N ILE A 285 8.30 23.45 8.69
CA ILE A 285 9.18 22.95 9.77
C ILE A 285 9.78 24.06 10.65
N SER A 286 9.45 25.33 10.43
CA SER A 286 9.87 26.44 11.29
C SER A 286 8.79 27.51 11.43
N ARG A 287 8.79 28.22 12.56
CA ARG A 287 7.91 29.36 12.87
C ARG A 287 8.46 30.15 14.04
N GLY A 288 8.22 31.47 14.08
CA GLY A 288 8.88 32.39 15.03
C GLY A 288 10.36 32.61 14.73
N VAL A 289 10.73 32.42 13.45
CA VAL A 289 12.09 32.60 12.92
C VAL A 289 11.99 33.20 11.52
N ARG A 290 12.92 34.12 11.18
CA ARG A 290 12.89 34.95 9.95
C ARG A 290 12.65 34.20 8.62
N PHE A 291 13.04 32.94 8.53
CA PHE A 291 12.91 32.12 7.32
C PHE A 291 11.94 30.96 7.54
N ALA A 292 10.93 30.87 6.67
CA ALA A 292 10.00 29.75 6.63
C ALA A 292 10.70 28.59 5.91
N HIS A 293 11.15 27.61 6.69
CA HIS A 293 11.74 26.38 6.17
C HIS A 293 10.62 25.36 5.94
N ARG A 294 10.73 24.62 4.83
CA ARG A 294 9.84 23.50 4.49
C ARG A 294 10.66 22.27 4.14
N VAL A 295 10.09 21.08 4.30
CA VAL A 295 10.76 19.81 3.93
C VAL A 295 9.82 18.89 3.13
N GLY A 296 10.39 18.17 2.17
CA GLY A 296 9.75 17.08 1.45
C GLY A 296 10.71 15.90 1.22
N LEU A 297 10.20 14.82 0.64
CA LEU A 297 10.97 13.64 0.22
C LEU A 297 11.31 13.66 -1.29
N ALA A 298 10.61 14.50 -2.06
CA ALA A 298 10.82 14.67 -3.49
C ALA A 298 11.92 15.72 -3.80
N PRO A 299 12.85 15.43 -4.72
CA PRO A 299 13.85 16.39 -5.19
C PRO A 299 13.19 17.48 -6.05
N TYR A 300 13.10 18.70 -5.54
CA TYR A 300 12.60 19.86 -6.29
C TYR A 300 13.73 20.83 -6.65
N THR A 301 13.61 21.49 -7.81
CA THR A 301 14.50 22.62 -8.16
C THR A 301 14.47 23.69 -7.07
N HIS A 302 15.64 24.23 -6.72
CA HIS A 302 15.90 25.17 -5.62
C HIS A 302 15.82 24.60 -4.19
N THR A 303 15.51 23.32 -3.99
CA THR A 303 15.69 22.69 -2.66
C THR A 303 17.15 22.34 -2.38
N THR A 304 17.51 22.29 -1.11
CA THR A 304 18.80 21.77 -0.63
C THR A 304 18.59 20.36 -0.05
N GLN A 305 19.33 19.37 -0.55
CA GLN A 305 19.30 18.03 0.04
C GLN A 305 19.99 18.01 1.42
N VAL A 306 19.42 17.30 2.38
CA VAL A 306 20.11 16.95 3.63
C VAL A 306 21.20 15.90 3.29
N PRO A 307 22.51 16.19 3.46
CA PRO A 307 23.56 15.29 2.99
C PRO A 307 23.45 13.88 3.59
N GLY A 308 23.61 12.84 2.76
CA GLY A 308 23.42 11.44 3.18
C GLY A 308 21.97 11.03 3.46
N ARG A 309 20.97 11.87 3.15
CA ARG A 309 19.54 11.57 3.37
C ARG A 309 18.67 11.91 2.16
N ALA A 310 17.50 11.28 2.06
CA ALA A 310 16.51 11.56 1.03
C ALA A 310 15.50 12.68 1.42
N PHE A 311 15.95 13.73 2.12
CA PHE A 311 15.13 14.88 2.53
C PHE A 311 15.57 16.15 1.80
N PHE A 312 14.61 16.97 1.39
CA PHE A 312 14.83 18.15 0.56
C PHE A 312 14.21 19.37 1.24
N VAL A 313 15.03 20.37 1.54
CA VAL A 313 14.66 21.58 2.29
C VAL A 313 14.45 22.75 1.34
N ASP A 314 13.33 23.44 1.48
CA ASP A 314 13.04 24.74 0.86
C ASP A 314 13.12 25.86 1.92
N ARG A 315 13.58 27.05 1.52
CA ARG A 315 13.82 28.21 2.38
C ARG A 315 13.15 29.44 1.78
N LEU A 316 12.03 29.86 2.37
CA LEU A 316 11.26 31.02 1.93
C LEU A 316 11.44 32.21 2.89
N PRO A 317 11.56 33.45 2.40
CA PRO A 317 11.53 34.64 3.25
C PRO A 317 10.12 34.84 3.82
N GLN A 318 10.01 35.16 5.12
CA GLN A 318 8.74 35.58 5.71
C GLN A 318 8.58 37.10 5.66
N PRO A 319 7.39 37.64 5.30
CA PRO A 319 7.10 39.06 5.42
C PRO A 319 6.69 39.41 6.86
N ALA A 320 7.68 39.51 7.77
CA ALA A 320 7.46 39.94 9.15
C ALA A 320 8.69 40.66 9.74
N ASP A 321 8.47 41.87 10.26
CA ASP A 321 9.34 42.48 11.26
C ASP A 321 8.87 42.09 12.67
N GLY A 322 9.83 41.76 13.55
CA GLY A 322 9.56 41.37 14.94
C GLY A 322 9.82 39.91 15.33
N ASP A 323 10.34 39.08 14.42
CA ASP A 323 10.95 37.78 14.79
C ASP A 323 12.23 38.01 15.61
N ALA A 324 12.29 37.47 16.83
CA ALA A 324 13.46 37.56 17.70
C ALA A 324 14.62 36.63 17.28
N PHE A 325 14.32 35.62 16.46
CA PHE A 325 15.24 34.53 16.11
C PHE A 325 15.42 34.40 14.59
N GLU A 326 16.58 33.90 14.19
CA GLU A 326 16.94 33.65 12.80
C GLU A 326 17.68 32.31 12.66
N VAL A 327 17.20 31.48 11.73
CA VAL A 327 17.79 30.19 11.38
C VAL A 327 18.11 30.22 9.90
N ASP A 328 19.38 30.25 9.53
CA ASP A 328 19.80 30.24 8.11
C ASP A 328 19.55 28.88 7.45
N SER A 329 19.65 27.78 8.19
CA SER A 329 19.39 26.42 7.70
C SER A 329 18.90 25.50 8.83
N PRO A 330 17.92 24.62 8.59
CA PRO A 330 17.53 23.55 9.51
C PRO A 330 18.49 22.35 9.46
N ILE A 331 19.49 22.35 8.56
CA ILE A 331 20.45 21.27 8.40
C ILE A 331 21.62 21.50 9.36
N ALA A 332 21.85 20.55 10.27
CA ALA A 332 22.90 20.68 11.28
C ALA A 332 24.31 20.58 10.67
N THR A 333 25.20 21.48 11.09
CA THR A 333 26.62 21.49 10.73
C THR A 333 27.43 21.01 11.94
N GLY A 334 28.23 19.95 11.79
CA GLY A 334 28.98 19.37 12.92
C GLY A 334 28.09 18.93 14.10
N GLY A 335 26.88 18.41 13.80
CA GLY A 335 25.89 18.03 14.81
C GLY A 335 25.20 19.21 15.52
N LYS A 336 25.37 20.46 15.06
CA LYS A 336 24.79 21.66 15.67
C LYS A 336 23.93 22.46 14.69
N VAL A 337 22.83 23.00 15.20
CA VAL A 337 22.00 24.00 14.52
C VAL A 337 22.41 25.39 15.00
N LEU A 338 22.52 26.36 14.09
CA LEU A 338 22.95 27.72 14.39
C LEU A 338 21.75 28.68 14.39
N PHE A 339 21.59 29.40 15.50
CA PHE A 339 20.53 30.38 15.71
C PHE A 339 21.15 31.76 15.93
N ARG A 340 20.79 32.74 15.10
CA ARG A 340 21.18 34.14 15.27
C ARG A 340 20.07 34.89 16.00
N ALA A 341 20.42 35.61 17.06
CA ALA A 341 19.50 36.53 17.73
C ALA A 341 19.30 37.77 16.86
N ARG A 342 18.05 38.19 16.61
CA ARG A 342 17.72 39.44 15.89
C ARG A 342 17.44 40.61 16.82
N GLN A 343 17.25 40.33 18.11
CA GLN A 343 16.87 41.28 19.16
C GLN A 343 17.62 40.91 20.45
N ASP A 344 17.80 41.88 21.36
CA ASP A 344 18.35 41.61 22.69
C ASP A 344 17.36 40.75 23.49
N LEU A 345 17.84 39.59 23.94
CA LEU A 345 17.05 38.55 24.59
C LEU A 345 17.56 38.31 26.01
N LYS A 346 16.64 38.33 26.98
CA LYS A 346 16.87 37.92 28.38
C LYS A 346 16.18 36.59 28.67
N ASN A 347 16.64 35.89 29.69
CA ASN A 347 16.08 34.60 30.12
C ASN A 347 15.93 33.62 28.94
N LEU A 348 16.92 33.59 28.05
CA LEU A 348 16.95 32.72 26.89
C LEU A 348 16.99 31.25 27.33
N VAL A 349 16.10 30.46 26.76
CA VAL A 349 15.92 29.04 27.05
C VAL A 349 15.76 28.25 25.76
N ALA A 350 16.31 27.03 25.76
CA ALA A 350 16.31 26.14 24.62
C ALA A 350 15.92 24.72 25.02
N LEU A 351 15.02 24.10 24.26
CA LEU A 351 14.57 22.72 24.44
C LEU A 351 14.86 21.93 23.17
N VAL A 352 15.62 20.84 23.32
CA VAL A 352 15.92 19.88 22.25
C VAL A 352 15.14 18.59 22.51
N TYR A 353 14.18 18.30 21.64
CA TYR A 353 13.50 17.02 21.59
C TYR A 353 14.16 16.19 20.49
N ALA A 354 14.94 15.18 20.89
CA ALA A 354 15.65 14.26 20.00
C ALA A 354 15.19 12.81 20.24
N PRO A 355 15.29 11.92 19.24
CA PRO A 355 14.85 10.53 19.34
C PRO A 355 15.79 9.72 20.24
N ARG A 356 15.19 8.99 21.18
CA ARG A 356 15.84 7.88 21.88
C ARG A 356 15.88 6.65 20.97
N GLY A 357 16.72 5.67 21.33
CA GLY A 357 16.79 4.38 20.61
C GLY A 357 15.46 3.62 20.52
N ASP A 358 14.48 3.94 21.37
CA ASP A 358 13.13 3.36 21.30
C ASP A 358 12.11 4.19 20.50
N GLY A 359 12.55 5.22 19.77
CA GLY A 359 11.71 6.08 18.93
C GLY A 359 10.92 7.15 19.70
N THR A 360 11.03 7.19 21.04
CA THR A 360 10.38 8.21 21.87
C THR A 360 11.23 9.48 21.96
N PHE A 361 10.55 10.61 22.13
CA PHE A 361 11.17 11.92 22.30
C PHE A 361 10.95 12.42 23.72
N ALA A 362 11.89 13.22 24.23
CA ALA A 362 11.77 13.90 25.52
C ALA A 362 12.41 15.30 25.45
N PRO A 363 11.90 16.29 26.19
CA PRO A 363 12.50 17.61 26.28
C PRO A 363 13.83 17.54 27.05
N ASN A 364 14.93 17.88 26.38
CA ASN A 364 16.24 18.07 27.02
C ASN A 364 16.58 19.57 26.97
N PRO A 365 16.79 20.25 28.11
CA PRO A 365 17.28 21.62 28.11
C PRO A 365 18.68 21.70 27.47
N ALA A 366 18.86 22.57 26.48
CA ALA A 366 20.18 22.84 25.92
C ALA A 366 20.87 23.97 26.68
N ALA A 367 22.19 23.84 26.89
CA ALA A 367 22.99 24.89 27.51
C ALA A 367 23.11 26.08 26.56
N VAL A 368 22.50 27.21 26.93
CA VAL A 368 22.51 28.48 26.19
C VAL A 368 22.81 29.65 27.13
N PRO A 369 23.39 30.76 26.66
CA PRO A 369 23.62 31.94 27.50
C PRO A 369 22.29 32.53 27.97
N ALA A 370 22.16 32.84 29.26
CA ALA A 370 20.90 33.36 29.83
C ALA A 370 20.47 34.73 29.27
N ALA A 371 21.40 35.48 28.65
CA ALA A 371 21.11 36.65 27.84
C ALA A 371 22.03 36.69 26.62
N VAL A 372 21.52 37.17 25.49
CA VAL A 372 22.26 37.37 24.23
C VAL A 372 21.83 38.69 23.57
N ARG A 373 22.73 39.29 22.80
CA ARG A 373 22.50 40.54 22.07
C ARG A 373 22.04 40.27 20.64
N ALA A 374 21.39 41.27 20.02
CA ALA A 374 21.14 41.25 18.58
C ALA A 374 22.45 41.06 17.79
N GLY A 375 22.50 40.00 16.97
CA GLY A 375 23.68 39.58 16.20
C GLY A 375 24.37 38.32 16.74
N ASP A 376 24.23 38.00 18.03
CA ASP A 376 24.88 36.83 18.64
C ASP A 376 24.40 35.50 18.02
N ILE A 377 25.30 34.52 17.93
CA ILE A 377 25.02 33.17 17.40
C ILE A 377 25.08 32.14 18.53
N VAL A 378 23.98 31.40 18.71
CA VAL A 378 23.85 30.28 19.65
C VAL A 378 23.86 28.97 18.86
N ALA A 379 24.79 28.07 19.19
CA ALA A 379 24.97 26.79 18.50
C ALA A 379 24.46 25.62 19.37
N ILE A 380 23.35 25.02 18.98
CA ILE A 380 22.64 23.99 19.76
C ILE A 380 22.91 22.61 19.16
N ALA A 381 23.42 21.68 19.97
CA ALA A 381 23.70 20.31 19.56
C ALA A 381 22.40 19.47 19.45
N ILE A 382 22.31 18.65 18.40
CA ILE A 382 21.21 17.71 18.14
C ILE A 382 21.77 16.33 17.72
N HIS A 383 20.94 15.29 17.79
CA HIS A 383 21.31 13.92 17.46
C HIS A 383 20.12 13.11 16.92
N GLY A 384 20.41 11.99 16.25
CA GLY A 384 19.42 11.22 15.48
C GLY A 384 19.08 11.87 14.13
N PRO A 385 18.29 11.23 13.26
CA PRO A 385 18.02 11.72 11.91
C PRO A 385 17.23 13.04 11.87
N LEU A 386 16.48 13.35 12.94
CA LEU A 386 15.68 14.58 13.11
C LEU A 386 15.65 14.98 14.59
N ALA A 387 15.54 16.28 14.87
CA ALA A 387 15.25 16.80 16.22
C ALA A 387 14.43 18.09 16.15
N LEU A 388 13.49 18.28 17.09
CA LEU A 388 12.82 19.57 17.28
C LEU A 388 13.65 20.41 18.24
N VAL A 389 14.05 21.60 17.79
CA VAL A 389 14.66 22.62 18.64
C VAL A 389 13.67 23.77 18.80
N ALA A 390 13.30 24.05 20.04
CA ALA A 390 12.47 25.20 20.42
C ALA A 390 13.28 26.20 21.25
N LEU A 391 13.06 27.48 20.98
CA LEU A 391 13.69 28.62 21.63
C LEU A 391 12.64 29.54 22.24
N GLY A 392 12.94 30.09 23.41
CA GLY A 392 12.10 31.06 24.09
C GLY A 392 12.96 32.09 24.81
N GLY A 393 12.52 33.35 24.86
CA GLY A 393 13.22 34.41 25.58
C GLY A 393 12.42 35.69 25.64
N GLN A 394 12.82 36.59 26.55
CA GLN A 394 12.14 37.86 26.78
C GLN A 394 12.83 39.00 26.01
N VAL A 395 12.09 39.66 25.14
CA VAL A 395 12.50 40.85 24.38
C VAL A 395 11.82 42.08 24.97
N ARG A 396 12.53 43.21 25.05
CA ARG A 396 11.91 44.46 25.52
C ARG A 396 11.16 45.18 24.39
N SER A 397 9.83 45.16 24.43
CA SER A 397 8.93 45.74 23.43
C SER A 397 7.99 46.77 24.08
N ALA A 398 7.88 47.97 23.48
CA ALA A 398 7.07 49.08 24.00
C ALA A 398 7.22 49.37 25.51
N GLY A 399 8.44 49.20 26.04
CA GLY A 399 8.78 49.41 27.45
C GLY A 399 8.58 48.20 28.39
N LYS A 400 7.83 47.18 27.97
CA LYS A 400 7.57 45.92 28.71
C LYS A 400 8.49 44.81 28.22
N ASP A 401 8.73 43.79 29.04
CA ASP A 401 9.41 42.56 28.60
C ASP A 401 8.34 41.56 28.09
N GLU A 402 8.50 41.08 26.86
CA GLU A 402 7.56 40.21 26.13
C GLU A 402 8.25 38.88 25.79
N PHE A 403 7.61 37.74 26.11
CA PHE A 403 8.16 36.42 25.76
C PHE A 403 7.91 36.11 24.28
N ARG A 404 8.98 35.89 23.52
CA ARG A 404 8.97 35.45 22.12
C ARG A 404 9.47 34.01 22.06
N GLU A 405 8.76 33.16 21.31
CA GLU A 405 9.17 31.79 21.02
C GLU A 405 9.39 31.56 19.51
N GLY A 406 10.29 30.63 19.18
CA GLY A 406 10.57 30.21 17.82
C GLY A 406 11.01 28.74 17.79
N HIS A 407 10.87 28.07 16.65
CA HIS A 407 11.27 26.68 16.52
C HIS A 407 11.80 26.34 15.13
N VAL A 408 12.53 25.23 15.07
CA VAL A 408 12.86 24.51 13.85
C VAL A 408 12.89 23.00 14.10
N LEU A 409 12.25 22.22 13.23
CA LEU A 409 12.52 20.79 13.09
C LEU A 409 13.77 20.65 12.22
N ALA A 410 14.88 20.31 12.86
CA ALA A 410 16.20 20.25 12.25
C ALA A 410 16.59 18.81 11.89
N PHE A 411 17.44 18.68 10.88
CA PHE A 411 17.91 17.40 10.34
C PHE A 411 19.41 17.25 10.52
N VAL A 412 19.83 16.04 10.90
CA VAL A 412 21.25 15.67 10.94
C VAL A 412 21.61 14.97 9.63
N PRO A 413 22.72 15.36 8.97
CA PRO A 413 23.29 14.60 7.86
C PRO A 413 23.52 13.11 8.18
N GLY A 414 23.80 12.30 7.16
CA GLY A 414 24.43 10.99 7.36
C GLY A 414 25.78 11.16 8.04
N GLY A 415 25.96 10.52 9.20
CA GLY A 415 27.22 10.46 9.95
C GLY A 415 27.97 9.14 9.76
N LEU A 416 27.48 8.26 8.89
CA LEU A 416 28.14 7.04 8.43
C LEU A 416 28.54 7.18 6.95
N ASP A 417 29.71 6.65 6.61
CA ASP A 417 30.12 6.35 5.23
C ASP A 417 30.35 4.84 5.08
N VAL A 418 30.00 4.28 3.93
CA VAL A 418 30.18 2.85 3.63
C VAL A 418 30.87 2.68 2.29
N ALA A 419 32.13 2.26 2.32
CA ALA A 419 32.86 1.90 1.12
C ALA A 419 32.58 0.44 0.77
N LEU A 420 32.17 0.21 -0.47
CA LEU A 420 31.99 -1.12 -1.06
C LEU A 420 33.01 -1.30 -2.17
N ASP A 421 33.77 -2.39 -2.14
CA ASP A 421 34.67 -2.80 -3.22
C ASP A 421 34.31 -4.21 -3.71
N ALA A 422 34.11 -4.31 -5.01
CA ALA A 422 33.63 -5.50 -5.71
C ALA A 422 34.27 -5.52 -7.11
N PRO A 423 34.60 -6.70 -7.67
CA PRO A 423 35.32 -6.80 -8.93
C PRO A 423 34.54 -6.14 -10.08
N LYS A 424 35.18 -5.25 -10.85
CA LYS A 424 34.53 -4.56 -11.99
C LYS A 424 34.05 -5.52 -13.09
N VAL A 425 34.76 -6.65 -13.23
CA VAL A 425 34.50 -7.69 -14.22
C VAL A 425 34.72 -9.05 -13.55
N ALA A 426 33.83 -10.01 -13.79
CA ALA A 426 33.97 -11.39 -13.28
C ALA A 426 33.31 -12.41 -14.24
N ALA A 427 33.47 -13.70 -13.96
CA ALA A 427 32.84 -14.77 -14.74
C ALA A 427 31.51 -15.24 -14.11
N PRO A 428 30.46 -15.55 -14.90
CA PRO A 428 29.27 -16.26 -14.43
C PRO A 428 29.63 -17.59 -13.75
N ASN A 429 28.84 -18.04 -12.77
CA ASN A 429 29.11 -19.19 -11.88
C ASN A 429 30.42 -19.12 -11.05
N GLY A 430 31.26 -18.09 -11.20
CA GLY A 430 32.44 -17.90 -10.35
C GLY A 430 32.08 -17.42 -8.94
N GLN A 431 33.10 -17.11 -8.13
CA GLN A 431 32.92 -16.41 -6.85
C GLN A 431 33.46 -14.97 -6.95
N ALA A 432 32.79 -14.03 -6.29
CA ALA A 432 33.28 -12.68 -6.08
C ALA A 432 33.56 -12.44 -4.59
N ARG A 433 34.83 -12.15 -4.30
CA ARG A 433 35.28 -11.61 -3.01
C ARG A 433 34.95 -10.13 -2.96
N VAL A 434 34.16 -9.72 -1.96
CA VAL A 434 33.65 -8.36 -1.79
C VAL A 434 34.11 -7.84 -0.44
N ALA A 435 34.80 -6.69 -0.46
CA ALA A 435 35.28 -6.03 0.75
C ALA A 435 34.39 -4.81 1.06
N ILE A 436 34.17 -4.56 2.35
CA ILE A 436 33.31 -3.48 2.83
C ILE A 436 34.02 -2.78 3.99
N GLU A 437 34.07 -1.46 3.97
CA GLU A 437 34.50 -0.64 5.11
C GLU A 437 33.37 0.28 5.56
N LEU A 438 33.17 0.39 6.87
CA LEU A 438 32.19 1.26 7.52
C LEU A 438 32.94 2.29 8.38
N ARG A 439 32.65 3.57 8.16
CA ARG A 439 33.34 4.70 8.80
C ARG A 439 32.36 5.73 9.36
N ASP A 440 32.82 6.55 10.30
CA ASP A 440 32.11 7.75 10.74
C ASP A 440 32.37 8.95 9.79
N GLY A 441 31.65 10.05 9.98
CA GLY A 441 31.83 11.31 9.27
C GLY A 441 33.17 12.04 9.54
N GLN A 442 34.06 11.44 10.34
CA GLN A 442 35.43 11.87 10.60
C GLN A 442 36.46 10.92 9.96
N GLY A 443 36.01 9.83 9.32
CA GLY A 443 36.82 8.83 8.63
C GLY A 443 37.31 7.69 9.53
N ASN A 444 36.98 7.66 10.82
CA ASN A 444 37.35 6.60 11.75
C ASN A 444 36.57 5.31 11.43
N PRO A 445 37.14 4.11 11.67
CA PRO A 445 36.41 2.85 11.52
C PRO A 445 35.26 2.72 12.52
N VAL A 446 34.13 2.17 12.06
CA VAL A 446 32.92 1.95 12.89
C VAL A 446 32.45 0.50 12.81
N GLN A 447 32.22 -0.10 13.98
CA GLN A 447 31.50 -1.37 14.06
C GLN A 447 29.98 -1.12 13.89
N GLY A 448 29.36 -1.86 12.97
CA GLY A 448 27.92 -1.84 12.73
C GLY A 448 27.52 -3.01 11.82
N SER A 449 26.21 -3.12 11.54
CA SER A 449 25.68 -4.18 10.68
C SER A 449 25.40 -3.68 9.27
N LEU A 450 25.51 -4.62 8.32
CA LEU A 450 25.41 -4.43 6.89
C LEU A 450 24.37 -5.41 6.33
N LEU A 451 23.33 -4.89 5.70
CA LEU A 451 22.51 -5.65 4.75
C LEU A 451 23.20 -5.57 3.39
N VAL A 452 23.72 -6.70 2.90
CA VAL A 452 24.48 -6.79 1.64
C VAL A 452 23.70 -7.60 0.61
N GLU A 453 23.62 -7.08 -0.61
CA GLU A 453 22.76 -7.58 -1.68
C GLU A 453 23.52 -7.63 -3.01
N ALA A 454 23.20 -8.63 -3.85
CA ALA A 454 23.69 -8.74 -5.22
C ALA A 454 22.55 -9.17 -6.14
N TYR A 455 22.18 -8.32 -7.11
CA TYR A 455 21.03 -8.53 -8.00
C TYR A 455 21.31 -8.10 -9.44
N ASP A 456 20.66 -8.76 -10.40
CA ASP A 456 20.74 -8.41 -11.82
C ASP A 456 20.02 -7.07 -12.08
N ILE A 457 20.64 -6.14 -12.81
CA ILE A 457 20.10 -4.78 -13.03
C ILE A 457 18.74 -4.75 -13.78
N ARG A 458 18.32 -5.86 -14.37
CA ARG A 458 16.98 -6.03 -14.97
C ARG A 458 15.86 -6.14 -13.93
N VAL A 459 16.19 -6.39 -12.67
CA VAL A 459 15.26 -6.61 -11.55
C VAL A 459 14.91 -5.29 -10.87
N ALA A 460 13.62 -5.08 -10.57
CA ALA A 460 13.17 -3.93 -9.79
C ALA A 460 13.44 -4.09 -8.28
N ALA A 461 14.71 -4.23 -7.89
CA ALA A 461 15.15 -4.35 -6.50
C ALA A 461 14.80 -3.08 -5.70
N ARG A 462 14.00 -3.22 -4.63
CA ARG A 462 13.57 -2.07 -3.81
C ARG A 462 14.69 -1.60 -2.88
N ASP A 463 14.84 -0.29 -2.75
CA ASP A 463 15.69 0.31 -1.70
C ASP A 463 15.12 0.00 -0.30
N PRO A 464 15.86 -0.67 0.60
CA PRO A 464 15.39 -0.95 1.95
C PRO A 464 15.40 0.29 2.86
N LEU A 465 16.06 1.39 2.48
CA LEU A 465 16.06 2.65 3.24
C LEU A 465 14.79 3.49 2.99
N ALA A 466 14.07 3.26 1.89
CA ALA A 466 12.91 4.06 1.49
C ALA A 466 11.82 4.13 2.59
N GLN A 467 11.57 3.04 3.31
CA GLN A 467 10.61 3.04 4.43
C GLN A 467 11.13 3.81 5.66
N LEU A 468 12.45 3.81 5.92
CA LEU A 468 13.05 4.60 7.02
C LEU A 468 12.97 6.11 6.72
N HIS A 469 13.23 6.51 5.48
CA HIS A 469 13.02 7.90 5.04
C HIS A 469 11.54 8.30 5.10
N SER A 470 10.62 7.41 4.71
CA SER A 470 9.17 7.64 4.85
C SER A 470 8.77 7.86 6.32
N ALA A 471 9.24 7.01 7.25
CA ALA A 471 8.95 7.15 8.68
C ALA A 471 9.40 8.50 9.28
N VAL A 472 10.59 8.98 8.91
CA VAL A 472 11.07 10.32 9.30
C VAL A 472 10.20 11.43 8.69
N GLY A 473 9.81 11.29 7.42
CA GLY A 473 8.91 12.23 6.75
C GLY A 473 7.52 12.28 7.39
N ASP A 474 7.00 11.14 7.86
CA ASP A 474 5.73 11.04 8.59
C ASP A 474 5.82 11.67 10.00
N THR A 475 6.94 11.51 10.70
CA THR A 475 7.20 12.24 11.95
C THR A 475 7.23 13.75 11.70
N ALA A 476 7.93 14.22 10.66
CA ALA A 476 7.96 15.63 10.28
C ALA A 476 6.57 16.17 9.89
N ARG A 477 5.78 15.41 9.11
CA ARG A 477 4.41 15.79 8.71
C ARG A 477 3.46 15.89 9.91
N ARG A 478 3.59 14.97 10.87
CA ARG A 478 2.80 14.94 12.12
C ARG A 478 3.14 16.13 13.01
N ALA A 479 4.42 16.35 13.26
CA ALA A 479 4.92 17.44 14.10
C ALA A 479 4.61 18.80 13.49
N GLY A 480 5.01 19.06 12.24
CA GLY A 480 4.80 20.33 11.57
C GLY A 480 3.34 20.75 11.50
N ARG A 481 2.44 19.86 11.06
CA ARG A 481 1.00 20.16 11.00
C ARG A 481 0.40 20.42 12.40
N HIS A 482 0.77 19.65 13.41
CA HIS A 482 0.24 19.86 14.77
C HIS A 482 0.76 21.18 15.37
N LEU A 483 2.08 21.35 15.42
CA LEU A 483 2.74 22.47 16.07
C LEU A 483 2.52 23.82 15.35
N ASP A 484 2.28 23.80 14.03
CA ASP A 484 1.88 25.00 13.30
C ASP A 484 0.42 25.43 13.62
N SER A 485 -0.49 24.45 13.71
CA SER A 485 -1.91 24.68 14.01
C SER A 485 -2.25 24.90 15.50
N TRP A 486 -1.30 24.68 16.41
CA TRP A 486 -1.56 24.71 17.85
C TRP A 486 -1.90 26.11 18.41
N VAL A 487 -2.87 26.13 19.34
CA VAL A 487 -3.33 27.29 20.12
C VAL A 487 -3.64 26.79 21.54
N ASP A 488 -3.33 27.60 22.56
CA ASP A 488 -3.66 27.27 23.96
C ASP A 488 -5.18 27.18 24.15
N PRO A 489 -5.74 26.01 24.54
CA PRO A 489 -7.17 25.84 24.76
C PRO A 489 -7.75 26.75 25.86
N ILE A 490 -6.95 27.12 26.86
CA ILE A 490 -7.37 27.97 27.99
C ILE A 490 -7.53 29.42 27.50
N GLU A 491 -6.58 29.90 26.69
CA GLU A 491 -6.63 31.24 26.11
C GLU A 491 -7.69 31.33 25.00
N LEU A 492 -7.91 30.28 24.20
CA LEU A 492 -9.00 30.21 23.23
C LEU A 492 -10.38 30.31 23.91
N GLU A 493 -10.57 29.65 25.06
CA GLU A 493 -11.81 29.74 25.84
C GLU A 493 -11.96 31.11 26.53
N ARG A 494 -10.86 31.71 27.03
CA ARG A 494 -10.90 33.11 27.50
C ARG A 494 -11.35 34.04 26.39
N GLN A 495 -10.77 33.91 25.19
CA GLN A 495 -11.13 34.73 24.03
C GLN A 495 -12.59 34.49 23.60
N ARG A 496 -13.09 33.25 23.67
CA ARG A 496 -14.53 32.96 23.49
C ARG A 496 -15.38 33.74 24.51
N LEU A 497 -15.05 33.65 25.79
CA LEU A 497 -15.81 34.31 26.86
C LEU A 497 -15.74 35.84 26.78
N GLU A 498 -14.63 36.38 26.27
CA GLU A 498 -14.43 37.82 26.06
C GLU A 498 -15.18 38.33 24.82
N GLN A 499 -15.14 37.59 23.71
CA GLN A 499 -16.01 37.83 22.54
C GLN A 499 -17.50 37.71 22.88
N GLU A 500 -17.88 36.74 23.72
CA GLU A 500 -19.28 36.59 24.16
C GLU A 500 -19.71 37.73 25.10
N ARG A 501 -18.79 38.29 25.89
CA ARG A 501 -19.02 39.52 26.68
C ARG A 501 -19.16 40.75 25.78
N GLN A 502 -18.26 40.92 24.81
CA GLN A 502 -18.33 42.00 23.82
C GLN A 502 -19.65 41.94 23.05
N ARG A 503 -20.01 40.77 22.48
CA ARG A 503 -21.28 40.60 21.76
C ARG A 503 -22.49 40.83 22.66
N LYS A 504 -22.46 40.45 23.94
CA LYS A 504 -23.54 40.76 24.92
C LYS A 504 -23.58 42.23 25.34
N GLN A 505 -22.50 42.99 25.14
CA GLN A 505 -22.47 44.44 25.33
C GLN A 505 -22.97 45.14 24.06
N GLU A 506 -22.52 44.73 22.87
CA GLU A 506 -23.04 45.18 21.58
C GLU A 506 -24.56 44.92 21.47
N GLU A 507 -25.03 43.71 21.77
CA GLU A 507 -26.47 43.36 21.85
C GLU A 507 -27.25 44.23 22.87
N ARG A 508 -26.59 44.84 23.86
CA ARG A 508 -27.23 45.78 24.80
C ARG A 508 -27.23 47.20 24.26
N GLU A 509 -26.10 47.67 23.76
CA GLU A 509 -25.94 49.00 23.18
C GLU A 509 -26.81 49.16 21.92
N GLU A 510 -26.91 48.14 21.08
CA GLU A 510 -27.85 48.08 19.95
C GLU A 510 -29.31 48.11 20.43
N ARG A 511 -29.67 47.38 21.48
CA ARG A 511 -31.03 47.44 22.07
C ARG A 511 -31.34 48.78 22.71
N GLU A 512 -30.35 49.49 23.26
CA GLU A 512 -30.54 50.86 23.76
C GLU A 512 -30.64 51.87 22.63
N GLN A 513 -29.83 51.75 21.57
CA GLN A 513 -29.96 52.54 20.35
C GLN A 513 -31.30 52.30 19.66
N GLU A 514 -31.78 51.06 19.57
CA GLU A 514 -33.09 50.76 19.02
C GLU A 514 -34.22 51.30 19.91
N ARG A 515 -34.13 51.16 21.24
CA ARG A 515 -35.09 51.78 22.18
C ARG A 515 -35.10 53.30 22.08
N ARG A 516 -33.95 53.92 21.83
CA ARG A 516 -33.82 55.37 21.60
C ARG A 516 -34.43 55.76 20.26
N ARG A 517 -34.10 55.05 19.18
CA ARG A 517 -34.67 55.23 17.83
C ARG A 517 -36.18 55.00 17.82
N GLN A 518 -36.71 54.02 18.56
CA GLN A 518 -38.15 53.80 18.74
C GLN A 518 -38.83 54.89 19.58
N ARG A 519 -38.12 55.56 20.51
CA ARG A 519 -38.62 56.75 21.21
C ARG A 519 -38.66 57.97 20.30
N GLU A 520 -37.60 58.18 19.53
CA GLU A 520 -37.48 59.25 18.54
C GLU A 520 -38.50 59.05 17.40
N GLU A 521 -38.72 57.83 16.91
CA GLU A 521 -39.82 57.48 16.00
C GLU A 521 -41.20 57.68 16.63
N ARG A 522 -41.40 57.38 17.93
CA ARG A 522 -42.68 57.64 18.60
C ARG A 522 -42.96 59.14 18.73
N GLN A 523 -41.93 59.96 18.95
CA GLN A 523 -42.04 61.41 18.92
C GLN A 523 -42.33 61.91 17.49
N MET A 524 -41.60 61.45 16.48
CA MET A 524 -41.86 61.81 15.07
C MET A 524 -43.21 61.32 14.56
N ARG A 525 -43.72 60.16 15.01
CA ARG A 525 -45.10 59.71 14.72
C ARG A 525 -46.15 60.55 15.44
N HIS A 526 -45.82 61.21 16.55
CA HIS A 526 -46.71 62.13 17.26
C HIS A 526 -46.78 63.52 16.61
N THR A 527 -45.68 64.00 16.01
CA THR A 527 -45.69 65.24 15.19
C THR A 527 -46.26 64.98 13.80
N ALA A 528 -45.83 63.92 13.10
CA ALA A 528 -46.32 63.59 11.75
C ALA A 528 -47.84 63.30 11.71
N ARG A 529 -48.43 62.71 12.77
CA ARG A 529 -49.89 62.56 12.90
C ARG A 529 -50.66 63.89 12.99
N ARG A 530 -49.97 65.04 13.13
CA ARG A 530 -50.57 66.37 13.18
C ARG A 530 -50.50 67.11 11.84
N GLU A 531 -49.72 66.63 10.88
CA GLU A 531 -49.52 67.25 9.56
C GLU A 531 -49.93 66.35 8.39
N ALA A 532 -49.81 65.02 8.53
CA ALA A 532 -50.20 64.03 7.52
C ALA A 532 -51.74 63.80 7.46
N ALA A 533 -52.51 64.87 7.38
CA ALA A 533 -53.95 64.89 7.12
C ALA A 533 -54.28 65.51 5.74
N LYS A 534 -53.31 65.45 4.80
CA LYS A 534 -53.42 65.90 3.41
C LYS A 534 -52.60 65.01 2.48
N ALA A 535 -53.03 64.97 1.22
CA ALA A 535 -52.37 64.38 0.06
C ALA A 535 -52.24 62.84 0.03
N ASP A 536 -53.08 62.24 -0.80
CA ASP A 536 -53.00 60.88 -1.32
C ASP A 536 -51.73 60.62 -2.14
N GLY A 537 -51.49 59.33 -2.46
CA GLY A 537 -51.26 58.98 -3.87
C GLY A 537 -49.99 58.21 -4.25
N VAL A 538 -50.19 56.93 -4.63
CA VAL A 538 -49.60 56.23 -5.79
C VAL A 538 -48.06 56.22 -5.99
N GLY A 539 -47.47 55.03 -6.19
CA GLY A 539 -46.14 54.94 -6.85
C GLY A 539 -45.46 53.57 -6.88
N TYR A 540 -45.38 52.94 -8.05
CA TYR A 540 -44.54 51.76 -8.36
C TYR A 540 -43.03 52.10 -8.36
N GLY A 541 -42.14 51.10 -8.18
CA GLY A 541 -40.71 51.27 -8.48
C GLY A 541 -39.83 50.02 -8.26
N HIS A 542 -39.27 49.46 -9.35
CA HIS A 542 -38.43 48.24 -9.35
C HIS A 542 -36.90 48.55 -9.35
N VAL A 543 -36.08 47.55 -8.98
CA VAL A 543 -34.75 47.23 -9.59
C VAL A 543 -33.44 47.94 -9.11
N ARG A 544 -32.75 47.26 -8.16
CA ARG A 544 -31.47 46.48 -8.34
C ARG A 544 -30.06 47.13 -8.11
N VAL A 545 -29.19 46.26 -7.54
CA VAL A 545 -27.71 46.08 -7.55
C VAL A 545 -26.68 46.85 -6.66
N TYR A 546 -25.75 46.00 -6.15
CA TYR A 546 -24.34 46.16 -5.72
C TYR A 546 -23.94 46.88 -4.41
N GLY A 547 -23.12 46.15 -3.64
CA GLY A 547 -22.36 46.59 -2.45
C GLY A 547 -21.55 45.39 -1.90
N VAL A 548 -20.24 45.54 -1.68
CA VAL A 548 -19.29 44.43 -1.43
C VAL A 548 -18.81 44.38 0.02
N GLY A 549 -18.66 43.17 0.58
CA GLY A 549 -17.81 42.88 1.76
C GLY A 549 -18.47 41.94 2.78
N ALA A 550 -17.76 41.38 3.78
CA ALA A 550 -16.33 41.08 3.93
C ALA A 550 -16.12 40.28 5.25
N ALA A 551 -15.16 39.34 5.29
CA ALA A 551 -14.67 38.64 6.50
C ALA A 551 -15.72 37.88 7.36
N GLY A 552 -15.30 37.25 8.47
CA GLY A 552 -16.24 36.70 9.48
C GLY A 552 -15.97 35.31 10.08
N SER A 553 -14.80 35.09 10.68
CA SER A 553 -14.57 34.09 11.75
C SER A 553 -15.50 34.30 12.97
N ALA A 554 -15.78 33.34 13.87
CA ALA A 554 -15.55 31.88 13.94
C ALA A 554 -16.22 31.27 15.21
N ALA A 555 -16.06 29.95 15.41
CA ALA A 555 -16.18 29.23 16.70
C ALA A 555 -17.62 29.08 17.29
N SER A 556 -17.90 28.27 18.33
CA SER A 556 -17.05 27.84 19.46
C SER A 556 -17.59 26.62 20.29
N VAL A 557 -16.65 25.98 21.03
CA VAL A 557 -16.60 24.77 21.92
C VAL A 557 -17.87 24.18 22.59
N GLY A 558 -17.89 22.98 23.21
CA GLY A 558 -16.82 22.07 23.72
C GLY A 558 -17.36 20.65 24.03
N TYR A 559 -16.91 19.83 25.01
CA TYR A 559 -15.96 19.99 26.14
C TYR A 559 -15.54 18.59 26.72
N GLY A 560 -14.39 18.50 27.43
CA GLY A 560 -13.99 17.40 28.37
C GLY A 560 -13.54 16.04 27.78
N SER A 561 -12.55 15.24 28.27
CA SER A 561 -11.83 14.98 29.55
C SER A 561 -12.42 13.86 30.44
N GLY A 562 -11.68 12.86 30.97
CA GLY A 562 -10.25 12.50 30.92
C GLY A 562 -9.86 11.27 31.82
N ALA A 563 -8.56 10.96 31.99
CA ALA A 563 -7.91 9.91 32.86
C ALA A 563 -8.20 8.41 32.54
N ALA A 564 -7.30 7.38 32.53
CA ALA A 564 -6.01 7.01 33.21
C ALA A 564 -6.19 6.23 34.55
N ALA A 565 -5.47 5.15 34.95
CA ALA A 565 -4.36 4.29 34.42
C ALA A 565 -4.44 2.86 35.08
N GLY A 566 -3.52 1.85 35.05
CA GLY A 566 -2.18 1.60 34.45
C GLY A 566 -1.49 0.31 35.04
N SER A 567 -0.35 -0.15 34.46
CA SER A 567 0.59 -1.25 34.91
C SER A 567 0.09 -2.74 34.97
N LYS A 568 0.71 -3.76 34.35
CA LYS A 568 2.04 -4.47 34.48
C LYS A 568 2.09 -5.56 35.60
N LEU A 569 2.94 -6.61 35.61
CA LEU A 569 3.59 -7.53 34.62
C LEU A 569 4.65 -8.41 35.36
N MET A 570 4.79 -9.74 35.09
CA MET A 570 6.05 -10.49 35.32
C MET A 570 6.18 -11.83 34.54
N VAL A 571 7.38 -12.43 34.54
CA VAL A 571 7.94 -13.34 33.50
C VAL A 571 8.97 -14.34 34.12
N ARG A 572 9.36 -15.42 33.39
CA ARG A 572 10.70 -16.12 33.32
C ARG A 572 10.68 -17.66 33.57
N THR A 573 11.67 -18.48 33.18
CA THR A 573 12.48 -18.70 31.93
C THR A 573 13.51 -19.84 32.13
N GLY A 574 13.90 -20.56 31.07
CA GLY A 574 15.21 -21.24 30.91
C GLY A 574 15.39 -21.67 29.44
N HIS A 575 16.50 -21.48 28.71
CA HIS A 575 17.97 -21.62 28.92
C HIS A 575 18.55 -23.00 28.53
N VAL A 576 19.34 -23.06 27.45
CA VAL A 576 20.58 -23.87 27.22
C VAL A 576 21.39 -23.21 26.07
N HIS A 577 22.73 -23.38 26.05
CA HIS A 577 23.65 -23.08 24.93
C HIS A 577 24.56 -24.30 24.66
N ALA A 578 24.89 -24.62 23.40
CA ALA A 578 26.18 -25.16 22.92
C ALA A 578 26.19 -25.33 21.37
N PRO A 579 27.35 -25.23 20.66
CA PRO A 579 27.42 -25.25 19.19
C PRO A 579 27.97 -26.56 18.57
N VAL A 580 27.99 -26.63 17.23
CA VAL A 580 28.52 -27.75 16.41
C VAL A 580 29.79 -27.32 15.64
N SER A 581 30.64 -28.30 15.28
CA SER A 581 32.00 -28.16 14.75
C SER A 581 32.13 -27.84 13.26
N GLN A 582 33.31 -27.31 12.87
CA GLN A 582 33.78 -27.08 11.50
C GLN A 582 34.71 -28.20 11.01
N HIS A 583 34.85 -28.39 9.68
CA HIS A 583 36.13 -28.58 8.96
C HIS A 583 35.91 -28.53 7.41
N PRO A 584 36.96 -28.49 6.52
CA PRO A 584 37.01 -27.43 5.50
C PRO A 584 37.05 -27.90 4.02
N GLN A 585 37.41 -26.95 3.16
CA GLN A 585 37.62 -26.95 1.69
C GLN A 585 38.36 -28.16 1.08
N ASP A 586 38.15 -28.32 -0.24
CA ASP A 586 39.15 -28.84 -1.19
C ASP A 586 39.09 -28.00 -2.50
N ASP A 587 40.12 -28.05 -3.34
CA ASP A 587 40.38 -27.10 -4.44
C ASP A 587 40.27 -27.70 -5.87
N GLY A 588 39.89 -26.84 -6.83
CA GLY A 588 40.44 -26.79 -8.19
C GLY A 588 40.17 -27.93 -9.20
N ASP A 589 39.20 -27.72 -10.10
CA ASP A 589 39.22 -28.30 -11.46
C ASP A 589 38.49 -27.39 -12.47
N GLU A 590 39.01 -27.20 -13.70
CA GLU A 590 38.36 -26.39 -14.76
C GLU A 590 37.32 -27.22 -15.54
N GLY A 591 36.34 -27.74 -14.81
CA GLY A 591 35.29 -28.60 -15.36
C GLY A 591 34.33 -27.90 -16.33
N GLU A 592 33.46 -28.71 -16.97
CA GLU A 592 32.43 -28.25 -17.91
C GLU A 592 31.41 -27.32 -17.22
N VAL A 593 31.62 -26.00 -17.29
CA VAL A 593 30.73 -25.01 -16.64
C VAL A 593 29.39 -24.89 -17.38
N VAL A 594 28.47 -25.80 -17.07
CA VAL A 594 27.06 -25.75 -17.48
C VAL A 594 26.35 -24.61 -16.75
N ARG A 595 25.66 -23.75 -17.50
CA ARG A 595 24.93 -22.58 -17.01
C ARG A 595 23.43 -22.83 -17.13
N GLU A 596 22.80 -23.23 -16.03
CA GLU A 596 21.39 -23.64 -15.96
C GLU A 596 20.50 -22.50 -15.41
N GLY A 597 19.42 -22.15 -16.12
CA GLY A 597 18.44 -21.15 -15.67
C GLY A 597 19.00 -19.72 -15.54
N GLU A 598 18.22 -18.81 -14.95
CA GLU A 598 18.68 -17.45 -14.61
C GLU A 598 18.32 -17.14 -13.16
N VAL A 599 19.15 -16.37 -12.48
CA VAL A 599 19.00 -16.00 -11.06
C VAL A 599 18.92 -14.49 -10.94
N LYS A 600 17.75 -13.96 -10.50
CA LYS A 600 17.52 -12.51 -10.35
C LYS A 600 18.30 -11.92 -9.18
N ILE A 601 18.28 -12.61 -8.04
CA ILE A 601 18.94 -12.23 -6.80
C ILE A 601 20.00 -13.28 -6.51
N ALA A 602 21.28 -12.91 -6.66
CA ALA A 602 22.42 -13.81 -6.45
C ALA A 602 22.75 -13.97 -4.95
N PHE A 603 22.62 -12.90 -4.17
CA PHE A 603 22.91 -12.90 -2.73
C PHE A 603 22.09 -11.85 -1.98
N VAL A 604 21.66 -12.19 -0.77
CA VAL A 604 21.15 -11.26 0.26
C VAL A 604 21.58 -11.81 1.62
N GLY A 605 22.27 -11.02 2.42
CA GLY A 605 22.76 -11.44 3.73
C GLY A 605 22.95 -10.29 4.72
N ALA A 606 22.90 -10.63 6.01
CA ALA A 606 23.32 -9.74 7.09
C ALA A 606 24.76 -10.06 7.48
N VAL A 607 25.60 -9.02 7.56
CA VAL A 607 27.05 -9.09 7.87
C VAL A 607 27.34 -8.04 8.93
N ARG A 608 28.35 -8.25 9.80
CA ARG A 608 28.77 -7.23 10.77
C ARG A 608 30.25 -6.90 10.60
N THR A 609 30.62 -5.63 10.73
CA THR A 609 32.02 -5.22 10.64
C THR A 609 32.81 -5.54 11.91
N GLY A 610 34.12 -5.72 11.76
CA GLY A 610 35.07 -5.81 12.86
C GLY A 610 35.25 -4.49 13.60
N ALA A 611 36.07 -4.49 14.65
CA ALA A 611 36.46 -3.27 15.37
C ALA A 611 37.37 -2.35 14.53
N ASP A 612 37.93 -2.86 13.44
CA ASP A 612 38.63 -2.12 12.38
C ASP A 612 37.68 -1.53 11.32
N GLY A 613 36.36 -1.66 11.52
CA GLY A 613 35.33 -1.18 10.61
C GLY A 613 35.18 -1.98 9.33
N LYS A 614 35.85 -3.14 9.18
CA LYS A 614 35.85 -3.90 7.92
C LYS A 614 34.99 -5.16 7.98
N ALA A 615 34.48 -5.55 6.83
CA ALA A 615 33.88 -6.86 6.58
C ALA A 615 34.31 -7.38 5.20
N GLN A 616 34.25 -8.69 5.03
CA GLN A 616 34.42 -9.35 3.74
C GLN A 616 33.37 -10.45 3.61
N ILE A 617 32.84 -10.62 2.40
CA ILE A 617 32.06 -11.80 2.01
C ILE A 617 32.57 -12.35 0.69
N ASP A 618 32.41 -13.66 0.51
CA ASP A 618 32.69 -14.37 -0.73
C ASP A 618 31.36 -14.92 -1.26
N VAL A 619 30.98 -14.48 -2.47
CA VAL A 619 29.61 -14.62 -2.98
C VAL A 619 29.60 -15.36 -4.32
N PRO A 620 28.76 -16.42 -4.49
CA PRO A 620 28.60 -17.09 -5.77
C PRO A 620 27.89 -16.18 -6.79
N LEU A 621 28.43 -16.12 -8.00
CA LEU A 621 27.93 -15.31 -9.09
C LEU A 621 26.86 -16.07 -9.89
N PRO A 622 25.84 -15.37 -10.44
CA PRO A 622 24.73 -16.03 -11.13
C PRO A 622 25.18 -16.67 -12.46
N PRO A 623 24.37 -17.59 -13.02
CA PRO A 623 24.72 -18.33 -14.23
C PRO A 623 24.59 -17.49 -15.51
N GLN A 624 23.79 -16.44 -15.55
CA GLN A 624 23.65 -15.60 -16.76
C GLN A 624 24.79 -14.57 -16.88
N THR A 625 25.19 -14.27 -18.13
CA THR A 625 25.93 -13.04 -18.42
C THR A 625 25.02 -11.82 -18.23
N GLY A 626 25.60 -10.68 -17.86
CA GLY A 626 24.83 -9.51 -17.47
C GLY A 626 25.62 -8.50 -16.65
N ARG A 627 24.93 -7.54 -16.04
CA ARG A 627 25.50 -6.65 -15.02
C ARG A 627 24.83 -6.94 -13.68
N LEU A 628 25.67 -7.23 -12.70
CA LEU A 628 25.29 -7.44 -11.31
C LEU A 628 25.49 -6.13 -10.55
N ALA A 629 24.45 -5.62 -9.90
CA ALA A 629 24.55 -4.52 -8.95
C ALA A 629 24.72 -5.09 -7.54
N TRP A 630 25.69 -4.55 -6.83
CA TRP A 630 25.98 -4.84 -5.42
C TRP A 630 25.54 -3.66 -4.59
N ARG A 631 24.79 -3.90 -3.52
CA ARG A 631 24.39 -2.87 -2.56
C ARG A 631 24.80 -3.29 -1.16
N ALA A 632 25.46 -2.39 -0.44
CA ALA A 632 25.68 -2.52 1.00
C ALA A 632 24.90 -1.40 1.69
N THR A 633 24.04 -1.77 2.65
CA THR A 633 23.25 -0.85 3.47
C THR A 633 23.69 -1.00 4.92
N ALA A 634 24.41 -0.02 5.44
CA ALA A 634 24.95 -0.01 6.79
C ALA A 634 23.95 0.60 7.79
N ILE A 635 23.85 -0.01 8.98
CA ILE A 635 23.13 0.50 10.15
C ILE A 635 24.09 0.53 11.35
N ALA A 636 24.14 1.67 12.05
CA ALA A 636 24.76 1.74 13.37
C ALA A 636 23.94 2.68 14.27
N GLY A 637 23.43 2.16 15.39
CA GLY A 637 22.57 2.91 16.32
C GLY A 637 21.27 3.40 15.68
N LEU A 638 21.16 4.71 15.42
CA LEU A 638 20.03 5.35 14.72
C LEU A 638 20.43 5.96 13.37
N ASP A 639 21.66 5.71 12.90
CA ASP A 639 22.17 6.19 11.62
C ASP A 639 22.27 5.05 10.60
N TRP A 640 22.25 5.43 9.32
CA TRP A 640 22.31 4.54 8.18
C TRP A 640 22.96 5.20 6.96
N ALA A 641 23.63 4.39 6.15
CA ALA A 641 24.21 4.76 4.86
C ALA A 641 24.05 3.61 3.86
N SER A 642 24.19 3.89 2.56
CA SER A 642 24.29 2.84 1.55
C SER A 642 25.25 3.21 0.42
N ALA A 643 25.85 2.19 -0.18
CA ALA A 643 26.69 2.32 -1.35
C ALA A 643 26.38 1.23 -2.38
N GLU A 644 26.54 1.57 -3.65
CA GLU A 644 26.32 0.68 -4.79
C GLU A 644 27.61 0.50 -5.61
N ARG A 645 27.85 -0.73 -6.08
CA ARG A 645 28.92 -1.12 -7.01
C ARG A 645 28.36 -2.04 -8.09
N GLN A 646 29.14 -2.26 -9.15
CA GLN A 646 28.67 -3.00 -10.31
C GLN A 646 29.78 -3.89 -10.89
N THR A 647 29.40 -5.10 -11.25
CA THR A 647 30.24 -6.10 -11.92
C THR A 647 29.62 -6.45 -13.26
N ASP A 648 30.36 -6.30 -14.36
CA ASP A 648 29.98 -6.89 -15.64
C ASP A 648 30.41 -8.38 -15.67
N LEU A 649 29.44 -9.28 -15.79
CA LEU A 649 29.62 -10.73 -15.85
C LEU A 649 29.80 -11.17 -17.30
N VAL A 650 31.01 -11.65 -17.63
CA VAL A 650 31.45 -11.92 -19.00
C VAL A 650 32.24 -13.24 -19.10
N ARG A 651 32.31 -13.83 -20.29
CA ARG A 651 33.26 -14.91 -20.63
C ARG A 651 34.09 -14.50 -21.85
N GLN A 652 35.12 -15.30 -22.19
CA GLN A 652 35.80 -15.17 -23.49
C GLN A 652 34.93 -15.68 -24.64
N ALA A 653 34.18 -16.76 -24.42
CA ALA A 653 33.13 -17.25 -25.28
C ALA A 653 31.85 -17.54 -24.45
N SER A 654 30.68 -17.20 -24.99
CA SER A 654 29.39 -17.41 -24.30
C SER A 654 28.21 -17.48 -25.27
N VAL A 655 27.21 -18.31 -24.95
CA VAL A 655 25.89 -18.37 -25.59
C VAL A 655 24.77 -18.09 -24.58
N GLU A 656 23.89 -17.13 -24.89
CA GLU A 656 22.61 -16.94 -24.20
C GLU A 656 21.46 -17.31 -25.13
N ILE A 657 20.45 -18.01 -24.58
CA ILE A 657 19.24 -18.41 -25.32
C ILE A 657 18.07 -17.55 -24.83
N LYS A 658 17.42 -16.79 -25.71
CA LYS A 658 16.13 -16.17 -25.39
C LYS A 658 15.00 -17.14 -25.74
N ALA A 659 14.52 -17.83 -24.72
CA ALA A 659 13.38 -18.76 -24.79
C ALA A 659 12.36 -18.40 -23.69
N PRO A 660 11.07 -18.72 -23.87
CA PRO A 660 10.07 -18.52 -22.82
C PRO A 660 10.26 -19.59 -21.72
N ARG A 661 10.12 -19.23 -20.44
CA ARG A 661 10.14 -20.22 -19.34
C ARG A 661 8.89 -21.11 -19.31
N ALA A 662 7.79 -20.65 -19.90
CA ALA A 662 6.60 -21.46 -20.05
C ALA A 662 5.83 -21.11 -21.33
N LEU A 663 5.11 -22.07 -21.92
CA LEU A 663 4.32 -21.85 -23.14
C LEU A 663 3.08 -22.75 -23.24
N VAL A 664 2.15 -22.36 -24.13
CA VAL A 664 1.14 -23.28 -24.69
C VAL A 664 1.79 -23.96 -25.90
N ALA A 665 1.96 -25.27 -25.86
CA ALA A 665 2.63 -26.03 -26.93
C ALA A 665 1.96 -25.85 -28.32
N GLY A 666 2.78 -25.65 -29.36
CA GLY A 666 2.36 -25.46 -30.75
C GLY A 666 2.96 -24.22 -31.42
N GLY A 667 2.97 -24.20 -32.76
CA GLY A 667 3.58 -23.12 -33.55
C GLY A 667 5.10 -23.25 -33.68
N THR A 668 5.76 -22.15 -34.03
CA THR A 668 7.22 -22.08 -34.24
C THR A 668 7.71 -20.69 -33.86
N LEU A 669 8.58 -20.61 -32.85
CA LEU A 669 9.26 -19.38 -32.43
C LEU A 669 10.63 -19.29 -33.10
N ASP A 670 11.13 -18.08 -33.36
CA ASP A 670 12.53 -17.90 -33.74
C ASP A 670 13.34 -17.65 -32.45
N LEU A 671 14.02 -18.68 -31.95
CA LEU A 671 14.89 -18.53 -30.78
C LEU A 671 16.04 -17.60 -31.14
N GLN A 672 16.19 -16.52 -30.37
CA GLN A 672 17.35 -15.65 -30.48
C GLN A 672 18.48 -16.22 -29.62
N LEU A 673 19.49 -16.81 -30.25
CA LEU A 673 20.72 -17.23 -29.59
C LEU A 673 21.78 -16.14 -29.77
N VAL A 674 22.14 -15.48 -28.68
CA VAL A 674 23.18 -14.44 -28.67
C VAL A 674 24.49 -15.12 -28.32
N THR A 675 25.39 -15.20 -29.29
CA THR A 675 26.75 -15.70 -29.10
C THR A 675 27.75 -14.55 -29.03
N GLN A 676 28.78 -14.72 -28.21
CA GLN A 676 29.97 -13.88 -28.22
C GLN A 676 31.20 -14.77 -28.16
N SER A 677 32.22 -14.46 -28.94
CA SER A 677 33.53 -15.12 -28.90
C SER A 677 34.65 -14.10 -29.04
N LYS A 678 35.71 -14.28 -28.27
CA LYS A 678 37.02 -13.63 -28.44
C LYS A 678 38.10 -14.60 -28.90
N ALA A 679 37.72 -15.84 -29.24
CA ALA A 679 38.66 -16.82 -29.78
C ALA A 679 39.16 -16.37 -31.16
N THR A 680 40.38 -16.79 -31.49
CA THR A 680 40.98 -16.62 -32.83
C THR A 680 40.50 -17.69 -33.81
N GLN A 681 40.14 -18.87 -33.32
CA GLN A 681 39.48 -19.93 -34.09
C GLN A 681 37.95 -19.75 -34.11
N THR A 682 37.32 -20.31 -35.14
CA THR A 682 35.86 -20.40 -35.23
C THR A 682 35.36 -21.42 -34.20
N LEU A 683 34.29 -21.10 -33.47
CA LEU A 683 33.60 -22.06 -32.60
C LEU A 683 32.32 -22.57 -33.29
N HIS A 684 31.76 -23.67 -32.81
CA HIS A 684 30.50 -24.23 -33.28
C HIS A 684 29.42 -24.12 -32.19
N LEU A 685 28.33 -23.43 -32.50
CA LEU A 685 27.11 -23.41 -31.71
C LEU A 685 26.29 -24.66 -32.01
N GLN A 686 26.30 -25.62 -31.09
CA GLN A 686 25.42 -26.79 -31.12
C GLN A 686 24.13 -26.51 -30.31
N VAL A 687 22.95 -26.76 -30.89
CA VAL A 687 21.64 -26.57 -30.23
C VAL A 687 20.83 -27.86 -30.31
N SER A 688 20.23 -28.29 -29.20
CA SER A 688 19.47 -29.55 -29.10
C SER A 688 18.43 -29.49 -27.97
N GLY A 689 17.61 -30.55 -27.83
CA GLY A 689 16.60 -30.68 -26.79
C GLY A 689 15.16 -30.68 -27.33
N ALA A 690 14.21 -30.24 -26.51
CA ALA A 690 12.80 -30.17 -26.84
C ALA A 690 12.55 -29.42 -28.16
N GLY A 691 11.60 -29.87 -28.99
CA GLY A 691 11.33 -29.32 -30.32
C GLY A 691 12.35 -29.67 -31.42
N PHE A 692 13.56 -30.12 -31.09
CA PHE A 692 14.60 -30.43 -32.08
C PHE A 692 14.70 -31.94 -32.38
N ALA A 693 14.36 -32.34 -33.61
CA ALA A 693 14.47 -33.74 -34.06
C ALA A 693 15.92 -34.24 -34.21
N ARG A 694 16.89 -33.33 -34.32
CA ARG A 694 18.34 -33.58 -34.29
C ARG A 694 19.05 -32.30 -33.82
N ALA A 695 20.28 -32.44 -33.32
CA ALA A 695 21.10 -31.27 -33.00
C ALA A 695 21.38 -30.43 -34.27
N VAL A 696 21.36 -29.10 -34.11
CA VAL A 696 21.74 -28.12 -35.13
C VAL A 696 23.13 -27.60 -34.78
N SER A 697 24.03 -27.47 -35.76
CA SER A 697 25.36 -26.87 -35.58
C SER A 697 25.52 -25.66 -36.50
N LEU A 698 26.00 -24.54 -35.96
CA LEU A 698 26.22 -23.27 -36.67
C LEU A 698 27.63 -22.74 -36.36
N PRO A 699 28.39 -22.23 -37.35
CA PRO A 699 29.69 -21.61 -37.09
C PRO A 699 29.52 -20.24 -36.39
N VAL A 700 30.45 -19.96 -35.47
CA VAL A 700 30.52 -18.74 -34.64
C VAL A 700 31.93 -18.16 -34.77
N PRO A 701 32.14 -17.20 -35.68
CA PRO A 701 33.41 -16.47 -35.77
C PRO A 701 33.57 -15.51 -34.59
N SER A 702 34.76 -14.93 -34.44
CA SER A 702 35.05 -13.92 -33.40
C SER A 702 34.09 -12.71 -33.49
N GLY A 703 33.79 -12.08 -32.36
CA GLY A 703 32.81 -10.98 -32.24
C GLY A 703 31.54 -11.37 -31.47
N LYS A 704 30.48 -10.55 -31.56
CA LYS A 704 29.13 -10.83 -31.02
C LYS A 704 28.17 -11.08 -32.20
N HIS A 705 27.54 -12.24 -32.23
CA HIS A 705 26.68 -12.70 -33.33
C HIS A 705 25.33 -13.17 -32.80
N THR A 706 24.26 -12.69 -33.43
CA THR A 706 22.88 -13.12 -33.14
C THR A 706 22.46 -14.17 -34.17
N HIS A 707 22.14 -15.37 -33.71
CA HIS A 707 21.54 -16.41 -34.53
C HIS A 707 20.03 -16.44 -34.26
N LEU A 708 19.23 -16.59 -35.32
CA LEU A 708 17.79 -16.84 -35.23
C LEU A 708 17.52 -18.27 -35.68
N LEU A 709 16.95 -19.09 -34.79
CA LEU A 709 16.73 -20.51 -35.01
C LEU A 709 15.24 -20.84 -34.89
N ALA A 710 14.60 -21.19 -36.01
CA ALA A 710 13.21 -21.62 -36.04
C ALA A 710 13.02 -22.90 -35.20
N TRP A 711 12.23 -22.80 -34.14
CA TRP A 711 12.07 -23.81 -33.10
C TRP A 711 10.59 -24.21 -32.94
N PRO A 712 10.24 -25.50 -33.14
CA PRO A 712 8.92 -26.02 -32.82
C PRO A 712 8.63 -25.89 -31.32
N ALA A 713 7.69 -25.01 -30.95
CA ALA A 713 7.52 -24.57 -29.57
C ALA A 713 6.91 -25.68 -28.69
N GLN A 714 7.75 -26.30 -27.86
CA GLN A 714 7.44 -27.45 -27.01
C GLN A 714 7.94 -27.25 -25.58
N ALA A 715 7.33 -27.95 -24.61
CA ALA A 715 7.82 -28.01 -23.24
C ALA A 715 8.96 -29.04 -23.11
N GLY A 716 9.87 -28.82 -22.17
CA GLY A 716 11.08 -29.64 -21.96
C GLY A 716 12.34 -28.78 -21.80
N GLU A 717 13.53 -29.38 -21.93
CA GLU A 717 14.81 -28.68 -21.85
C GLU A 717 15.36 -28.35 -23.24
N ILE A 718 15.88 -27.13 -23.43
CA ILE A 718 16.72 -26.74 -24.56
C ILE A 718 18.17 -26.58 -24.07
N VAL A 719 19.11 -27.14 -24.82
CA VAL A 719 20.55 -27.05 -24.58
C VAL A 719 21.22 -26.36 -25.76
N ALA A 720 22.04 -25.35 -25.49
CA ALA A 720 22.96 -24.76 -26.47
C ALA A 720 24.40 -24.80 -25.93
N ALA A 721 25.36 -25.22 -26.73
CA ALA A 721 26.78 -25.28 -26.38
C ALA A 721 27.64 -24.61 -27.45
N LEU A 722 28.70 -23.92 -27.04
CA LEU A 722 29.81 -23.52 -27.91
C LEU A 722 30.95 -24.52 -27.73
N VAL A 723 31.35 -25.17 -28.83
CA VAL A 723 32.49 -26.09 -28.88
C VAL A 723 33.54 -25.62 -29.89
N ASP A 724 34.77 -26.10 -29.80
CA ASP A 724 35.78 -25.99 -30.86
C ASP A 724 35.78 -27.23 -31.79
N GLU A 725 36.76 -27.31 -32.71
CA GLU A 725 36.90 -28.40 -33.67
C GLU A 725 37.34 -29.71 -32.98
N GLU A 726 38.04 -29.61 -31.86
CA GLU A 726 38.39 -30.71 -30.95
C GLU A 726 37.21 -31.19 -30.09
N GLY A 727 36.09 -30.46 -30.08
CA GLY A 727 34.87 -30.80 -29.35
C GLY A 727 34.87 -30.37 -27.87
N LYS A 728 35.85 -29.60 -27.40
CA LYS A 728 35.87 -29.04 -26.04
C LYS A 728 34.78 -27.97 -25.91
N VAL A 729 34.00 -28.05 -24.84
CA VAL A 729 32.95 -27.09 -24.51
C VAL A 729 33.56 -25.82 -23.90
N HIS A 730 33.37 -24.68 -24.56
CA HIS A 730 33.77 -23.35 -24.05
C HIS A 730 32.67 -22.70 -23.21
N ASP A 731 31.41 -22.94 -23.57
CA ASP A 731 30.24 -22.51 -22.81
C ASP A 731 29.03 -23.39 -23.11
N LYS A 732 28.14 -23.60 -22.12
CA LYS A 732 26.93 -24.41 -22.29
C LYS A 732 25.77 -23.86 -21.48
N ARG A 733 24.64 -23.63 -22.14
CA ARG A 733 23.43 -23.02 -21.60
C ARG A 733 22.29 -24.02 -21.63
N LYS A 734 21.56 -24.13 -20.52
CA LYS A 734 20.30 -24.89 -20.45
C LYS A 734 19.13 -24.00 -20.05
N VAL A 735 18.00 -24.18 -20.71
CA VAL A 735 16.72 -23.54 -20.36
C VAL A 735 15.62 -24.60 -20.31
N ALA A 736 14.98 -24.74 -19.15
CA ALA A 736 13.80 -25.58 -18.97
C ALA A 736 12.52 -24.78 -19.25
N ILE A 737 11.57 -25.40 -19.94
CA ILE A 737 10.35 -24.78 -20.45
C ILE A 737 9.13 -25.58 -19.99
N ALA A 738 8.24 -24.95 -19.23
CA ALA A 738 7.04 -25.57 -18.69
C ALA A 738 5.83 -25.48 -19.65
N ASP A 739 4.94 -26.47 -19.59
CA ASP A 739 3.61 -26.39 -20.22
C ASP A 739 2.66 -25.60 -19.31
N VAL A 740 2.22 -24.42 -19.76
CA VAL A 740 1.29 -23.57 -18.97
C VAL A 740 -0.12 -24.12 -18.87
N ALA A 741 -0.48 -25.11 -19.70
CA ALA A 741 -1.85 -25.59 -19.75
C ALA A 741 -2.31 -26.24 -18.45
N LYS A 742 -1.42 -26.80 -17.62
CA LYS A 742 -1.80 -27.55 -16.40
C LYS A 742 -1.50 -26.75 -15.14
N GLN A 743 -2.48 -25.95 -14.71
CA GLN A 743 -2.37 -25.06 -13.56
C GLN A 743 -2.86 -25.73 -12.27
N LYS A 744 -2.07 -25.66 -11.20
CA LYS A 744 -2.50 -26.08 -9.86
C LYS A 744 -3.43 -25.02 -9.28
N VAL A 745 -4.57 -25.45 -8.74
CA VAL A 745 -5.61 -24.56 -8.21
C VAL A 745 -6.17 -25.10 -6.90
N THR A 746 -6.84 -24.25 -6.12
CA THR A 746 -7.56 -24.68 -4.91
C THR A 746 -8.96 -24.06 -4.92
N TRP A 747 -9.98 -24.90 -5.04
CA TRP A 747 -11.37 -24.50 -4.81
C TRP A 747 -11.67 -24.47 -3.32
N SER A 748 -12.68 -23.73 -2.88
CA SER A 748 -13.03 -23.65 -1.45
C SER A 748 -14.51 -23.47 -1.24
N ARG A 749 -15.08 -24.21 -0.28
CA ARG A 749 -16.48 -24.14 0.13
C ARG A 749 -16.59 -23.85 1.63
N LEU A 750 -17.64 -23.15 2.03
CA LEU A 750 -18.07 -23.06 3.42
C LEU A 750 -19.20 -24.07 3.66
N ALA A 751 -19.29 -24.60 4.88
CA ALA A 751 -20.39 -25.43 5.34
C ALA A 751 -20.73 -25.07 6.79
N THR A 752 -21.93 -24.53 7.04
CA THR A 752 -22.39 -24.25 8.40
C THR A 752 -22.64 -25.53 9.19
N GLY A 753 -22.48 -25.47 10.51
CA GLY A 753 -22.65 -26.63 11.36
C GLY A 753 -24.11 -27.08 11.45
N GLY A 754 -25.01 -26.20 11.88
CA GLY A 754 -26.45 -26.50 11.99
C GLY A 754 -26.83 -27.66 12.93
N GLY A 755 -25.87 -28.29 13.62
CA GLY A 755 -26.04 -29.59 14.30
C GLY A 755 -25.90 -30.81 13.38
N LYS A 756 -25.46 -30.62 12.13
CA LYS A 756 -25.24 -31.66 11.12
C LYS A 756 -23.80 -32.18 11.14
N VAL A 757 -23.58 -33.35 10.53
CA VAL A 757 -22.24 -33.83 10.17
C VAL A 757 -21.81 -33.14 8.89
N VAL A 758 -20.64 -32.49 8.89
CA VAL A 758 -20.01 -31.96 7.68
C VAL A 758 -18.97 -32.95 7.18
N THR A 759 -19.06 -33.31 5.89
CA THR A 759 -18.19 -34.30 5.26
C THR A 759 -17.18 -33.67 4.29
N ALA A 760 -15.98 -34.26 4.24
CA ALA A 760 -14.94 -33.94 3.28
C ALA A 760 -14.29 -35.21 2.71
N LYS A 761 -13.84 -35.11 1.45
CA LYS A 761 -13.37 -36.23 0.64
C LYS A 761 -11.84 -36.34 0.64
N ALA A 762 -11.32 -37.49 0.22
CA ALA A 762 -9.90 -37.69 -0.08
C ALA A 762 -9.31 -36.52 -0.90
N GLY A 763 -8.20 -35.97 -0.43
CA GLY A 763 -7.51 -34.83 -1.04
C GLY A 763 -8.03 -33.45 -0.63
N GLU A 764 -9.21 -33.33 0.00
CA GLU A 764 -9.67 -32.05 0.56
C GLU A 764 -8.95 -31.73 1.88
N ARG A 765 -8.94 -30.44 2.26
CA ARG A 765 -8.45 -29.93 3.55
C ARG A 765 -9.58 -29.22 4.29
N VAL A 766 -9.86 -29.59 5.53
CA VAL A 766 -10.92 -28.98 6.34
C VAL A 766 -10.36 -28.11 7.45
N THR A 767 -10.86 -26.89 7.60
CA THR A 767 -10.56 -26.01 8.74
C THR A 767 -11.87 -25.63 9.42
N ALA A 768 -12.05 -26.00 10.70
CA ALA A 768 -13.28 -25.72 11.44
C ALA A 768 -13.13 -24.50 12.38
N TYR A 769 -14.21 -23.75 12.57
CA TYR A 769 -14.24 -22.49 13.32
C TYR A 769 -15.42 -22.44 14.29
N ALA A 770 -15.16 -22.03 15.54
CA ALA A 770 -16.16 -22.01 16.62
C ALA A 770 -17.34 -21.06 16.35
N THR A 771 -17.10 -20.00 15.55
CA THR A 771 -18.12 -19.11 14.99
C THR A 771 -17.69 -18.64 13.59
N PRO A 772 -18.62 -18.25 12.70
CA PRO A 772 -18.30 -17.48 11.49
C PRO A 772 -17.59 -16.15 11.75
N GLY A 773 -17.73 -15.56 12.95
CA GLY A 773 -16.92 -14.41 13.36
C GLY A 773 -15.41 -14.72 13.39
N ALA A 774 -15.01 -15.96 13.64
CA ALA A 774 -13.60 -16.36 13.59
C ALA A 774 -13.00 -16.36 12.17
N LEU A 775 -13.82 -16.40 11.10
CA LEU A 775 -13.34 -16.25 9.71
C LEU A 775 -12.72 -14.86 9.46
N LEU A 776 -13.12 -13.84 10.23
CA LEU A 776 -12.57 -12.49 10.14
C LEU A 776 -11.09 -12.44 10.55
N HIS A 777 -10.65 -13.28 11.49
CA HIS A 777 -9.26 -13.31 11.97
C HIS A 777 -8.25 -13.74 10.88
N GLY A 778 -8.72 -14.42 9.82
CA GLY A 778 -7.92 -14.73 8.62
C GLY A 778 -8.03 -13.71 7.49
N THR A 779 -8.97 -12.76 7.56
CA THR A 779 -9.36 -11.92 6.42
C THR A 779 -9.32 -10.42 6.67
N VAL A 780 -9.22 -9.92 7.91
CA VAL A 780 -9.04 -8.46 8.13
C VAL A 780 -7.79 -7.93 7.42
N GLY A 781 -6.68 -8.69 7.42
CA GLY A 781 -5.49 -8.34 6.64
C GLY A 781 -5.76 -8.28 5.13
N GLN A 782 -6.60 -9.18 4.58
CA GLN A 782 -7.08 -9.10 3.20
C GLN A 782 -7.90 -7.81 3.01
N MET A 783 -8.95 -7.61 3.81
CA MET A 783 -9.85 -6.45 3.75
C MET A 783 -9.13 -5.11 3.85
N VAL A 784 -8.16 -4.96 4.76
CA VAL A 784 -7.39 -3.72 4.92
C VAL A 784 -6.63 -3.41 3.64
N THR A 785 -5.88 -4.38 3.10
CA THR A 785 -5.09 -4.19 1.87
C THR A 785 -6.00 -4.01 0.64
N THR A 786 -7.15 -4.68 0.60
CA THR A 786 -8.15 -4.50 -0.46
C THR A 786 -8.80 -3.13 -0.35
N MET A 787 -9.11 -2.61 0.84
CA MET A 787 -9.66 -1.25 1.01
C MET A 787 -8.65 -0.13 0.74
N GLU A 788 -7.36 -0.35 1.01
CA GLU A 788 -6.27 0.55 0.57
C GLU A 788 -6.11 0.59 -0.96
N SER A 789 -6.66 -0.42 -1.64
CA SER A 789 -6.65 -0.52 -3.09
C SER A 789 -7.67 0.40 -3.77
N TRP A 790 -8.79 0.71 -3.10
CA TRP A 790 -9.95 1.36 -3.72
C TRP A 790 -9.73 2.85 -4.01
N PHE A 791 -10.03 3.26 -5.25
CA PHE A 791 -10.11 4.66 -5.66
C PHE A 791 -10.99 5.49 -4.69
N PRO A 792 -10.58 6.72 -4.32
CA PRO A 792 -11.31 7.55 -3.37
C PRO A 792 -12.52 8.28 -3.99
N HIS A 793 -13.54 7.52 -4.37
CA HIS A 793 -14.85 8.04 -4.81
C HIS A 793 -15.91 7.83 -3.73
N ALA A 794 -17.08 8.44 -3.89
CA ALA A 794 -18.06 8.58 -2.81
C ALA A 794 -18.53 7.23 -2.23
N GLU A 795 -18.91 6.28 -3.09
CA GLU A 795 -19.32 4.94 -2.67
C GLU A 795 -18.16 4.21 -1.97
N ALA A 796 -16.99 4.15 -2.63
CA ALA A 796 -15.80 3.47 -2.10
C ALA A 796 -15.40 3.97 -0.72
N LEU A 797 -15.28 5.29 -0.54
CA LEU A 797 -14.92 5.89 0.74
C LEU A 797 -15.99 5.62 1.80
N SER A 798 -17.29 5.67 1.46
CA SER A 798 -18.35 5.37 2.43
C SER A 798 -18.32 3.91 2.90
N ALA A 799 -18.04 2.97 1.99
CA ALA A 799 -17.88 1.56 2.32
C ALA A 799 -16.62 1.32 3.16
N GLN A 800 -15.50 2.00 2.88
CA GLN A 800 -14.30 1.99 3.73
C GLN A 800 -14.62 2.50 5.14
N VAL A 801 -15.38 3.60 5.26
CA VAL A 801 -15.80 4.18 6.54
C VAL A 801 -16.67 3.19 7.32
N ALA A 802 -17.62 2.52 6.68
CA ALA A 802 -18.51 1.53 7.29
C ALA A 802 -17.76 0.26 7.75
N VAL A 803 -16.91 -0.32 6.90
CA VAL A 803 -16.12 -1.52 7.25
C VAL A 803 -15.10 -1.20 8.34
N ARG A 804 -14.33 -0.11 8.21
CA ARG A 804 -13.29 0.25 9.22
C ARG A 804 -13.91 0.58 10.57
N ALA A 805 -15.02 1.32 10.64
CA ALA A 805 -15.74 1.57 11.89
C ALA A 805 -16.23 0.26 12.54
N THR A 806 -16.81 -0.63 11.75
CA THR A 806 -17.31 -1.94 12.19
C THR A 806 -16.18 -2.85 12.72
N LEU A 807 -15.01 -2.86 12.05
CA LEU A 807 -13.83 -3.62 12.51
C LEU A 807 -13.17 -3.01 13.76
N LEU A 808 -13.08 -1.68 13.86
CA LEU A 808 -12.59 -1.00 15.07
C LEU A 808 -13.47 -1.32 16.29
N ALA A 809 -14.79 -1.28 16.11
CA ALA A 809 -15.76 -1.68 17.14
C ALA A 809 -15.60 -3.16 17.53
N ALA A 810 -15.30 -4.05 16.57
CA ALA A 810 -15.09 -5.47 16.84
C ALA A 810 -13.81 -5.79 17.63
N ILE A 811 -12.71 -5.07 17.35
CA ILE A 811 -11.44 -5.20 18.08
C ILE A 811 -11.61 -4.72 19.54
N GLU A 812 -12.26 -3.57 19.76
CA GLU A 812 -12.55 -3.08 21.12
C GLU A 812 -13.44 -4.03 21.94
N ARG A 813 -14.43 -4.67 21.29
CA ARG A 813 -15.27 -5.72 21.90
C ARG A 813 -14.53 -7.05 22.11
N ARG A 814 -13.28 -7.17 21.68
CA ARG A 814 -12.47 -8.40 21.69
C ARG A 814 -13.09 -9.57 20.91
N LEU A 815 -13.94 -9.26 19.92
CA LEU A 815 -14.47 -10.23 18.95
C LEU A 815 -13.38 -10.61 17.93
N LEU A 816 -12.51 -9.65 17.63
CA LEU A 816 -11.32 -9.79 16.80
C LEU A 816 -10.08 -9.48 17.63
N ALA A 817 -8.97 -10.13 17.30
CA ALA A 817 -7.65 -9.65 17.73
C ALA A 817 -7.31 -8.35 16.99
N ASP A 818 -6.47 -7.50 17.60
CA ASP A 818 -5.95 -6.29 16.94
C ASP A 818 -5.03 -6.67 15.77
N ASP A 819 -4.14 -7.64 15.99
CA ASP A 819 -3.08 -8.07 15.05
C ASP A 819 -2.25 -6.92 14.44
N GLY A 820 -2.23 -5.77 15.14
CA GLY A 820 -1.55 -4.55 14.68
C GLY A 820 -2.36 -3.76 13.64
N HIS A 821 -3.59 -4.17 13.33
CA HIS A 821 -4.48 -3.57 12.35
C HIS A 821 -5.25 -2.35 12.89
N PHE A 822 -5.40 -2.17 14.20
CA PHE A 822 -6.17 -1.04 14.76
C PHE A 822 -5.62 0.32 14.32
N GLY A 823 -4.29 0.46 14.26
CA GLY A 823 -3.61 1.68 13.79
C GLY A 823 -3.97 2.04 12.34
N PRO A 824 -3.70 1.16 11.37
CA PRO A 824 -4.11 1.31 9.97
C PRO A 824 -5.63 1.51 9.78
N LEU A 825 -6.47 0.71 10.45
CA LEU A 825 -7.93 0.83 10.39
C LEU A 825 -8.40 2.21 10.85
N ARG A 826 -7.84 2.75 11.94
CA ARG A 826 -8.13 4.10 12.43
C ARG A 826 -7.66 5.17 11.44
N GLY A 827 -6.42 5.09 10.97
CA GLY A 827 -5.86 6.07 10.05
C GLY A 827 -6.65 6.16 8.74
N GLY A 828 -6.95 5.01 8.14
CA GLY A 828 -7.78 4.93 6.93
C GLY A 828 -9.23 5.35 7.17
N PHE A 829 -9.80 5.12 8.36
CA PHE A 829 -11.14 5.63 8.70
C PHE A 829 -11.13 7.17 8.75
N GLU A 830 -10.18 7.76 9.49
CA GLU A 830 -10.06 9.21 9.64
C GLU A 830 -9.84 9.91 8.29
N GLN A 831 -8.99 9.34 7.44
CA GLN A 831 -8.76 9.82 6.07
C GLN A 831 -10.03 9.75 5.22
N ALA A 832 -10.73 8.61 5.19
CA ALA A 832 -11.89 8.42 4.31
C ALA A 832 -13.08 9.32 4.68
N VAL A 833 -13.40 9.51 5.97
CA VAL A 833 -14.44 10.46 6.39
C VAL A 833 -14.05 11.90 6.02
N LEU A 834 -12.81 12.30 6.30
CA LEU A 834 -12.36 13.66 6.00
C LEU A 834 -12.28 13.94 4.49
N GLN A 835 -12.01 12.92 3.67
CA GLN A 835 -12.01 13.05 2.21
C GLN A 835 -13.43 13.17 1.64
N LEU A 836 -14.40 12.37 2.13
CA LEU A 836 -15.82 12.57 1.83
C LEU A 836 -16.25 14.01 2.16
N HIS A 837 -15.97 14.46 3.40
CA HIS A 837 -16.40 15.77 3.89
C HIS A 837 -15.73 16.95 3.17
N ARG A 838 -14.47 16.82 2.72
CA ARG A 838 -13.69 17.97 2.20
C ARG A 838 -13.58 18.01 0.67
N ALA A 839 -13.73 16.89 -0.02
CA ALA A 839 -13.55 16.81 -1.47
C ALA A 839 -14.82 16.45 -2.25
N LEU A 840 -15.76 15.72 -1.63
CA LEU A 840 -16.95 15.17 -2.32
C LEU A 840 -18.27 15.74 -1.80
N TYR A 841 -18.33 16.19 -0.55
CA TYR A 841 -19.54 16.82 0.00
C TYR A 841 -19.75 18.23 -0.56
N ASP A 842 -20.99 18.50 -0.96
CA ASP A 842 -21.42 19.78 -1.52
C ASP A 842 -22.43 20.45 -0.58
N ALA A 843 -21.93 21.38 0.24
CA ALA A 843 -22.71 22.06 1.29
C ALA A 843 -23.80 23.01 0.75
N GLN A 844 -23.77 23.38 -0.54
CA GLN A 844 -24.85 24.17 -1.16
C GLN A 844 -26.05 23.28 -1.48
N THR A 845 -25.80 22.09 -2.00
CA THR A 845 -26.84 21.14 -2.40
C THR A 845 -27.28 20.19 -1.29
N ARG A 846 -26.46 20.04 -0.24
CA ARG A 846 -26.48 19.01 0.81
C ARG A 846 -26.41 17.57 0.27
N MET A 847 -25.58 17.37 -0.75
CA MET A 847 -25.48 16.09 -1.47
C MET A 847 -24.01 15.71 -1.67
N ILE A 848 -23.75 14.43 -1.98
CA ILE A 848 -22.41 13.96 -2.34
C ILE A 848 -22.19 14.01 -3.85
N ARG A 849 -21.00 14.45 -4.26
CA ARG A 849 -20.46 14.31 -5.61
C ARG A 849 -19.89 12.90 -5.77
N PRO A 850 -20.25 12.13 -6.81
CA PRO A 850 -19.70 10.79 -7.04
C PRO A 850 -18.16 10.78 -7.09
N TYR A 851 -17.59 11.72 -7.85
CA TYR A 851 -16.16 11.95 -8.05
C TYR A 851 -15.85 13.45 -7.94
N PRO A 852 -14.59 13.86 -7.70
CA PRO A 852 -14.20 15.26 -7.73
C PRO A 852 -14.52 15.88 -9.10
N GLY A 853 -15.17 17.05 -9.10
CA GLY A 853 -15.58 17.76 -10.33
C GLY A 853 -16.89 17.26 -10.96
N VAL A 854 -17.45 16.12 -10.54
CA VAL A 854 -18.77 15.65 -10.97
C VAL A 854 -19.87 16.31 -10.14
N ALA A 855 -21.04 16.55 -10.73
CA ALA A 855 -22.17 17.15 -10.04
C ALA A 855 -22.73 16.26 -8.90
N PRO A 856 -23.29 16.83 -7.82
CA PRO A 856 -23.88 16.04 -6.73
C PRO A 856 -25.08 15.19 -7.18
N SER A 857 -25.24 13.99 -6.61
CA SER A 857 -26.24 13.00 -7.07
C SER A 857 -27.07 12.39 -5.92
N PRO A 858 -28.42 12.30 -6.05
CA PRO A 858 -29.27 11.64 -5.04
C PRO A 858 -28.95 10.18 -4.79
N LEU A 859 -28.77 9.38 -5.86
CA LEU A 859 -28.44 7.95 -5.78
C LEU A 859 -27.19 7.71 -4.91
N TRP A 860 -26.12 8.46 -5.21
CA TRP A 860 -24.87 8.38 -4.48
C TRP A 860 -24.97 8.94 -3.05
N SER A 861 -25.78 9.98 -2.86
CA SER A 861 -26.02 10.55 -1.51
C SER A 861 -26.73 9.54 -0.60
N ALA A 862 -27.67 8.78 -1.16
CA ALA A 862 -28.36 7.69 -0.46
C ALA A 862 -27.41 6.54 -0.12
N TRP A 863 -26.59 6.08 -1.09
CA TRP A 863 -25.59 5.05 -0.84
C TRP A 863 -24.58 5.45 0.25
N VAL A 864 -24.04 6.66 0.17
CA VAL A 864 -23.11 7.19 1.19
C VAL A 864 -23.80 7.26 2.55
N ALA A 865 -24.97 7.91 2.65
CA ALA A 865 -25.71 8.02 3.90
C ALA A 865 -25.96 6.64 4.54
N SER A 866 -26.43 5.66 3.74
CA SER A 866 -26.68 4.28 4.20
C SER A 866 -25.45 3.64 4.86
N ASN A 867 -24.26 3.79 4.25
CA ASN A 867 -23.00 3.29 4.82
C ASN A 867 -22.53 4.11 6.04
N LEU A 868 -22.73 5.43 6.06
CA LEU A 868 -22.43 6.26 7.22
C LEU A 868 -23.33 5.92 8.43
N HIS A 869 -24.60 5.54 8.22
CA HIS A 869 -25.46 5.02 9.27
C HIS A 869 -24.94 3.69 9.87
N ILE A 870 -24.34 2.81 9.06
CA ILE A 870 -23.66 1.59 9.57
C ILE A 870 -22.46 1.98 10.46
N ALA A 871 -21.62 2.92 10.02
CA ALA A 871 -20.49 3.40 10.82
C ALA A 871 -20.93 4.05 12.14
N ARG A 872 -21.96 4.91 12.11
CA ARG A 872 -22.56 5.52 13.31
C ARG A 872 -23.10 4.45 14.28
N ARG A 873 -23.78 3.42 13.76
CA ARG A 873 -24.33 2.30 14.54
C ARG A 873 -23.24 1.45 15.19
N ALA A 874 -22.16 1.15 14.47
CA ALA A 874 -21.01 0.42 15.02
C ALA A 874 -20.36 1.16 16.21
N PHE A 875 -20.19 2.48 16.09
CA PHE A 875 -19.67 3.33 17.16
C PHE A 875 -20.66 3.57 18.30
N ALA A 876 -21.97 3.62 18.04
CA ALA A 876 -23.00 3.71 19.09
C ALA A 876 -23.01 2.46 19.98
N GLN A 877 -22.72 1.29 19.43
CA GLN A 877 -22.54 0.05 20.21
C GLN A 877 -21.21 0.01 20.99
N VAL A 878 -20.22 0.83 20.63
CA VAL A 878 -18.88 0.82 21.25
C VAL A 878 -18.29 2.25 21.35
N PRO A 879 -18.73 3.05 22.34
CA PRO A 879 -18.20 4.40 22.55
C PRO A 879 -16.68 4.47 22.72
N GLN A 880 -16.05 3.41 23.23
CA GLN A 880 -14.60 3.28 23.38
C GLN A 880 -13.88 3.36 22.01
N ALA A 881 -14.41 2.67 20.98
CA ALA A 881 -13.88 2.74 19.62
C ALA A 881 -14.03 4.16 19.05
N ARG A 882 -15.18 4.79 19.31
CA ARG A 882 -15.48 6.17 18.87
C ARG A 882 -14.56 7.20 19.52
N ASN A 883 -14.21 7.01 20.80
CA ASN A 883 -13.32 7.90 21.53
C ASN A 883 -11.83 7.74 21.13
N ARG A 884 -11.48 6.67 20.42
CA ARG A 884 -10.12 6.44 19.89
C ARG A 884 -9.91 6.96 18.47
N VAL A 885 -10.97 7.28 17.70
CA VAL A 885 -10.84 8.01 16.42
C VAL A 885 -10.78 9.53 16.64
N GLY A 886 -10.10 10.24 15.76
CA GLY A 886 -9.96 11.70 15.85
C GLY A 886 -11.33 12.43 15.84
N SER A 887 -11.52 13.35 16.79
CA SER A 887 -12.80 14.06 17.01
C SER A 887 -13.33 14.77 15.75
N ALA A 888 -12.46 15.33 14.92
CA ALA A 888 -12.82 15.94 13.65
C ALA A 888 -13.43 14.94 12.64
N ALA A 889 -12.98 13.68 12.63
CA ALA A 889 -13.56 12.64 11.80
C ALA A 889 -14.88 12.11 12.39
N ALA A 890 -14.98 11.98 13.72
CA ALA A 890 -16.23 11.60 14.37
C ALA A 890 -17.35 12.64 14.14
N ALA A 891 -17.04 13.94 14.24
CA ALA A 891 -17.98 15.02 13.95
C ALA A 891 -18.37 15.06 12.47
N ALA A 892 -17.41 14.90 11.55
CA ALA A 892 -17.67 14.86 10.12
C ALA A 892 -18.55 13.66 9.71
N LEU A 893 -18.43 12.51 10.38
CA LEU A 893 -19.28 11.34 10.16
C LEU A 893 -20.75 11.63 10.49
N ASP A 894 -21.04 12.16 11.67
CA ASP A 894 -22.42 12.48 12.06
C ASP A 894 -23.01 13.61 11.21
N GLN A 895 -22.22 14.65 10.90
CA GLN A 895 -22.67 15.76 10.06
C GLN A 895 -23.03 15.30 8.65
N LEU A 896 -22.19 14.48 8.00
CA LEU A 896 -22.47 13.95 6.67
C LEU A 896 -23.71 13.03 6.65
N ALA A 897 -23.83 12.12 7.61
CA ALA A 897 -24.99 11.21 7.67
C ALA A 897 -26.30 11.99 7.78
N LYS A 898 -26.31 13.04 8.62
CA LYS A 898 -27.48 13.92 8.77
C LYS A 898 -27.73 14.77 7.52
N ASP A 899 -26.73 15.52 7.05
CA ASP A 899 -26.92 16.51 5.97
C ASP A 899 -27.38 15.85 4.67
N LEU A 900 -26.86 14.67 4.34
CA LEU A 900 -27.30 13.91 3.16
C LEU A 900 -28.77 13.46 3.32
N GLY A 901 -29.15 12.97 4.51
CA GLY A 901 -30.54 12.61 4.83
C GLY A 901 -31.50 13.80 4.70
N ASP A 902 -31.21 14.89 5.41
CA ASP A 902 -31.95 16.17 5.32
C ASP A 902 -32.03 16.67 3.86
N GLY A 903 -30.92 16.58 3.12
CA GLY A 903 -30.79 17.04 1.73
C GLY A 903 -31.60 16.24 0.72
N MET A 904 -31.80 14.94 0.94
CA MET A 904 -32.70 14.09 0.14
C MET A 904 -34.18 14.37 0.46
N VAL A 905 -34.54 14.44 1.74
CA VAL A 905 -35.91 14.75 2.18
C VAL A 905 -36.35 16.13 1.67
N ALA A 906 -35.47 17.14 1.72
CA ALA A 906 -35.73 18.48 1.19
C ALA A 906 -35.93 18.53 -0.34
N ARG A 907 -35.62 17.44 -1.07
CA ARG A 907 -35.84 17.29 -2.52
C ARG A 907 -37.03 16.40 -2.87
N GLY A 908 -37.73 15.84 -1.87
CA GLY A 908 -38.81 14.88 -2.07
C GLY A 908 -38.36 13.46 -2.40
N GLU A 909 -37.06 13.16 -2.27
CA GLU A 909 -36.51 11.82 -2.47
C GLU A 909 -36.84 10.92 -1.26
N LYS A 910 -37.31 9.70 -1.50
CA LYS A 910 -37.53 8.69 -0.45
C LYS A 910 -36.25 7.91 -0.21
N THR A 911 -35.87 7.66 1.06
CA THR A 911 -34.62 6.93 1.36
C THR A 911 -34.82 5.42 1.34
N GLU A 912 -36.02 4.95 1.63
CA GLU A 912 -36.37 3.53 1.79
C GLU A 912 -36.03 2.67 0.55
N PRO A 913 -36.21 3.14 -0.70
CA PRO A 913 -35.78 2.44 -1.92
C PRO A 913 -34.27 2.24 -2.07
N PHE A 914 -33.46 2.93 -1.26
CA PHE A 914 -32.00 2.78 -1.21
C PHE A 914 -31.54 1.94 0.01
N GLY A 915 -32.47 1.27 0.70
CA GLY A 915 -32.19 0.31 1.76
C GLY A 915 -32.01 0.90 3.16
N PHE A 916 -32.48 2.12 3.43
CA PHE A 916 -32.59 2.66 4.79
C PHE A 916 -33.75 3.65 4.95
N SER A 917 -34.36 3.72 6.13
CA SER A 917 -35.33 4.77 6.47
C SER A 917 -34.70 5.87 7.31
N ALA A 918 -34.66 7.10 6.78
CA ALA A 918 -34.24 8.28 7.54
C ALA A 918 -35.12 8.52 8.78
N ALA A 919 -36.41 8.18 8.70
CA ALA A 919 -37.37 8.34 9.80
C ALA A 919 -37.08 7.44 11.02
N ARG A 920 -36.23 6.41 10.90
CA ARG A 920 -35.75 5.56 12.00
C ARG A 920 -34.21 5.56 12.12
N ASP A 921 -33.58 6.73 12.02
CA ASP A 921 -32.11 6.96 12.06
C ASP A 921 -31.27 6.00 11.19
N GLY A 922 -31.77 5.73 9.98
CA GLY A 922 -31.12 4.83 9.04
C GLY A 922 -31.22 3.35 9.41
N ALA A 923 -32.31 2.95 10.08
CA ALA A 923 -32.70 1.55 10.14
C ALA A 923 -32.82 0.96 8.73
N GLU A 924 -32.35 -0.26 8.56
CA GLU A 924 -32.21 -0.91 7.25
C GLU A 924 -33.58 -1.35 6.71
N THR A 925 -33.86 -1.08 5.43
CA THR A 925 -35.16 -1.37 4.79
C THR A 925 -35.05 -2.34 3.63
N VAL A 926 -36.12 -3.10 3.41
CA VAL A 926 -36.27 -4.04 2.29
C VAL A 926 -37.66 -3.90 1.68
N GLU A 927 -37.75 -4.11 0.37
CA GLU A 927 -39.04 -4.22 -0.32
C GLU A 927 -39.64 -5.62 -0.10
N ILE A 928 -40.91 -5.67 0.27
CA ILE A 928 -41.71 -6.90 0.38
C ILE A 928 -42.96 -6.80 -0.50
N ALA A 929 -43.42 -7.93 -1.04
CA ALA A 929 -44.64 -7.99 -1.84
C ALA A 929 -45.88 -8.04 -0.93
N VAL A 930 -46.84 -7.15 -1.20
CA VAL A 930 -48.14 -7.07 -0.52
C VAL A 930 -49.24 -6.95 -1.59
N GLN A 931 -50.45 -7.44 -1.33
CA GLN A 931 -51.53 -7.57 -2.32
C GLN A 931 -51.73 -6.30 -3.19
N GLY A 932 -51.19 -6.33 -4.42
CA GLY A 932 -51.27 -5.23 -5.40
C GLY A 932 -49.96 -4.46 -5.67
N GLY A 933 -48.90 -4.58 -4.86
CA GLY A 933 -47.66 -3.82 -5.05
C GLY A 933 -46.48 -4.18 -4.14
N GLY A 934 -45.39 -3.44 -4.26
CA GLY A 934 -44.23 -3.50 -3.37
C GLY A 934 -44.33 -2.47 -2.25
N ARG A 935 -43.89 -2.82 -1.04
CA ARG A 935 -43.85 -1.94 0.14
C ARG A 935 -42.49 -2.05 0.82
N PHE A 936 -41.86 -0.91 1.13
CA PHE A 936 -40.59 -0.89 1.86
C PHE A 936 -40.86 -0.85 3.37
N GLU A 937 -40.43 -1.89 4.08
CA GLU A 937 -40.52 -1.99 5.55
C GLU A 937 -39.11 -2.07 6.15
N VAL A 938 -38.98 -1.87 7.47
CA VAL A 938 -37.70 -2.05 8.16
C VAL A 938 -37.46 -3.55 8.37
N VAL A 939 -36.21 -4.00 8.23
CA VAL A 939 -35.75 -5.40 8.36
C VAL A 939 -36.17 -6.08 9.68
N THR A 940 -36.52 -5.30 10.71
CA THR A 940 -37.00 -5.78 12.01
C THR A 940 -38.53 -5.85 12.15
N ASP A 941 -39.30 -5.39 11.17
CA ASP A 941 -40.76 -5.36 11.23
C ASP A 941 -41.34 -6.75 10.89
N ASP A 942 -42.35 -7.22 11.64
CA ASP A 942 -42.86 -8.61 11.55
C ASP A 942 -43.33 -9.00 10.15
N ALA A 943 -43.83 -8.05 9.35
CA ALA A 943 -44.24 -8.26 7.96
C ALA A 943 -43.08 -8.73 7.06
N VAL A 944 -41.82 -8.36 7.38
CA VAL A 944 -40.63 -8.86 6.67
C VAL A 944 -40.36 -10.32 7.04
N GLN A 945 -40.56 -10.70 8.31
CA GLN A 945 -40.38 -12.07 8.78
C GLN A 945 -41.41 -13.01 8.16
N GLN A 946 -42.68 -12.57 8.08
CA GLN A 946 -43.75 -13.27 7.38
C GLN A 946 -43.44 -13.39 5.88
N PHE A 947 -43.05 -12.31 5.20
CA PHE A 947 -42.64 -12.40 3.79
C PHE A 947 -41.46 -13.38 3.57
N VAL A 948 -40.49 -13.41 4.48
CA VAL A 948 -39.38 -14.38 4.40
C VAL A 948 -39.88 -15.81 4.53
N VAL A 949 -40.70 -16.13 5.54
CA VAL A 949 -41.15 -17.51 5.82
C VAL A 949 -42.22 -17.99 4.83
N ASP A 950 -43.19 -17.14 4.50
CA ASP A 950 -44.42 -17.53 3.79
C ASP A 950 -44.30 -17.40 2.26
N GLN A 951 -43.32 -16.63 1.75
CA GLN A 951 -43.15 -16.37 0.30
C GLN A 951 -41.72 -16.63 -0.19
N LEU A 952 -40.70 -16.10 0.49
CA LEU A 952 -39.31 -16.22 0.03
C LEU A 952 -38.76 -17.65 0.19
N LEU A 953 -38.89 -18.27 1.36
CA LEU A 953 -38.36 -19.61 1.57
C LEU A 953 -38.99 -20.67 0.64
N PRO A 954 -40.32 -20.74 0.45
CA PRO A 954 -40.93 -21.67 -0.50
C PRO A 954 -40.42 -21.47 -1.94
N ALA A 955 -40.31 -20.22 -2.40
CA ALA A 955 -39.72 -19.91 -3.72
C ALA A 955 -38.21 -20.26 -3.82
N LEU A 956 -37.53 -20.42 -2.67
CA LEU A 956 -36.15 -20.93 -2.55
C LEU A 956 -36.10 -22.45 -2.24
N ASP A 957 -37.23 -23.15 -2.13
CA ASP A 957 -37.32 -24.61 -1.97
C ASP A 957 -37.84 -25.28 -3.26
N ASP A 958 -38.82 -24.67 -3.93
CA ASP A 958 -39.37 -25.11 -5.23
C ASP A 958 -38.32 -25.15 -6.37
N CYS A 959 -37.21 -24.43 -6.21
CA CYS A 959 -36.06 -24.46 -7.12
C CYS A 959 -35.07 -25.61 -6.86
N GLY A 960 -35.14 -26.29 -5.71
CA GLY A 960 -34.19 -27.33 -5.29
C GLY A 960 -32.72 -26.88 -5.33
N ASP A 961 -31.80 -27.84 -5.56
CA ASP A 961 -30.36 -27.56 -5.69
C ASP A 961 -30.05 -26.57 -6.84
N ALA A 962 -30.95 -26.47 -7.83
CA ALA A 962 -30.82 -25.50 -8.92
C ALA A 962 -31.03 -24.04 -8.49
N CYS A 963 -31.39 -23.73 -7.24
CA CYS A 963 -31.27 -22.36 -6.72
C CYS A 963 -29.81 -21.86 -6.63
N GLY A 964 -28.82 -22.77 -6.63
CA GLY A 964 -27.41 -22.41 -6.82
C GLY A 964 -27.10 -21.94 -8.24
N ASP A 965 -27.93 -22.29 -9.22
CA ASP A 965 -27.85 -21.74 -10.58
C ASP A 965 -28.59 -20.40 -10.62
N SER A 966 -27.80 -19.33 -10.65
CA SER A 966 -28.17 -17.91 -10.53
C SER A 966 -29.42 -17.49 -11.33
N LYS A 967 -29.69 -18.15 -12.46
CA LYS A 967 -30.85 -17.92 -13.34
C LYS A 967 -32.20 -18.38 -12.76
N ALA A 968 -32.22 -19.39 -11.89
CA ALA A 968 -33.43 -19.83 -11.20
C ALA A 968 -33.76 -18.88 -10.04
N LEU A 969 -32.77 -18.58 -9.19
CA LEU A 969 -32.85 -17.58 -8.13
C LEU A 969 -33.24 -16.20 -8.69
N GLY A 970 -32.65 -15.79 -9.82
CA GLY A 970 -33.01 -14.57 -10.53
C GLY A 970 -34.47 -14.53 -10.94
N LYS A 971 -35.01 -15.61 -11.54
CA LYS A 971 -36.43 -15.73 -11.89
C LYS A 971 -37.37 -15.67 -10.69
N ALA A 972 -37.02 -16.31 -9.58
CA ALA A 972 -37.81 -16.25 -8.35
C ALA A 972 -37.88 -14.79 -7.82
N LEU A 973 -36.77 -14.07 -7.86
CA LEU A 973 -36.67 -12.67 -7.47
C LEU A 973 -37.35 -11.70 -8.47
N ASP A 974 -37.31 -12.00 -9.78
CA ASP A 974 -38.07 -11.30 -10.83
C ASP A 974 -39.59 -11.43 -10.63
N HIS A 975 -40.07 -12.59 -10.19
CA HIS A 975 -41.50 -12.85 -9.96
C HIS A 975 -42.09 -11.87 -8.94
N PHE A 976 -41.33 -11.52 -7.90
CA PHE A 976 -41.69 -10.49 -6.91
C PHE A 976 -41.46 -9.03 -7.37
N ARG A 977 -41.14 -8.80 -8.66
CA ARG A 977 -40.76 -7.52 -9.29
C ARG A 977 -39.47 -6.86 -8.77
N LEU A 978 -38.76 -7.49 -7.84
CA LEU A 978 -37.65 -6.89 -7.07
C LEU A 978 -36.43 -6.50 -7.93
N VAL A 979 -36.26 -7.10 -9.11
CA VAL A 979 -35.10 -6.84 -9.99
C VAL A 979 -35.03 -5.38 -10.48
N ARG A 980 -36.15 -4.66 -10.57
CA ARG A 980 -36.10 -3.20 -10.81
C ARG A 980 -35.51 -2.42 -9.64
N ALA A 981 -35.71 -2.85 -8.39
CA ALA A 981 -35.05 -2.26 -7.23
C ALA A 981 -33.56 -2.69 -7.14
N PHE A 982 -33.23 -3.94 -7.48
CA PHE A 982 -31.83 -4.41 -7.47
C PHE A 982 -30.90 -3.65 -8.41
N SER A 983 -31.44 -2.98 -9.45
CA SER A 983 -30.68 -2.02 -10.28
C SER A 983 -30.02 -0.86 -9.50
N ARG A 984 -30.38 -0.64 -8.23
CA ARG A 984 -29.84 0.41 -7.34
C ARG A 984 -29.23 -0.08 -6.03
N VAL A 985 -29.30 -1.39 -5.70
CA VAL A 985 -28.80 -1.92 -4.41
C VAL A 985 -28.20 -3.34 -4.46
N GLY A 986 -28.37 -4.10 -5.54
CA GLY A 986 -27.68 -5.40 -5.74
C GLY A 986 -28.21 -6.59 -4.92
N ARG A 987 -28.04 -7.80 -5.48
CA ARG A 987 -28.60 -9.06 -4.93
C ARG A 987 -28.05 -9.40 -3.55
N LEU A 988 -26.73 -9.30 -3.35
CA LEU A 988 -26.09 -9.75 -2.12
C LEU A 988 -26.37 -8.84 -0.92
N GLN A 989 -26.56 -7.52 -1.14
CA GLN A 989 -26.99 -6.61 -0.07
C GLN A 989 -28.35 -7.03 0.50
N TRP A 990 -29.31 -7.35 -0.37
CA TRP A 990 -30.65 -7.74 0.06
C TRP A 990 -30.65 -9.11 0.76
N LEU A 991 -29.91 -10.10 0.23
CA LEU A 991 -29.77 -11.41 0.90
C LEU A 991 -29.13 -11.28 2.29
N VAL A 992 -28.12 -10.41 2.46
CA VAL A 992 -27.57 -10.08 3.80
C VAL A 992 -28.62 -9.43 4.70
N ALA A 993 -29.42 -8.50 4.19
CA ALA A 993 -30.48 -7.85 4.96
C ALA A 993 -31.52 -8.88 5.45
N GLN A 994 -31.96 -9.80 4.59
CA GLN A 994 -32.89 -10.88 4.96
C GLN A 994 -32.24 -11.90 5.91
N ALA A 995 -30.95 -12.21 5.77
CA ALA A 995 -30.22 -13.02 6.75
C ALA A 995 -30.13 -12.31 8.12
N LYS A 996 -29.87 -10.99 8.16
CA LYS A 996 -29.93 -10.20 9.40
C LYS A 996 -31.34 -10.17 10.00
N ALA A 997 -32.39 -10.12 9.17
CA ALA A 997 -33.79 -10.25 9.60
C ALA A 997 -34.02 -11.57 10.33
N ALA A 998 -33.69 -12.69 9.68
CA ALA A 998 -33.91 -14.03 10.21
C ALA A 998 -33.05 -14.31 11.46
N LEU A 999 -31.82 -13.75 11.51
CA LEU A 999 -30.98 -13.81 12.71
C LEU A 999 -31.64 -13.07 13.89
N ALA A 1000 -32.18 -11.87 13.65
CA ALA A 1000 -32.82 -11.04 14.67
C ALA A 1000 -34.08 -11.69 15.26
N ALA A 1001 -34.85 -12.44 14.46
CA ALA A 1001 -36.02 -13.21 14.93
C ALA A 1001 -35.69 -14.42 15.83
N GLY A 1002 -34.40 -14.67 16.12
CA GLY A 1002 -33.97 -15.63 17.12
C GLY A 1002 -34.39 -17.07 16.79
N PRO A 1003 -34.83 -17.89 17.78
CA PRO A 1003 -35.18 -19.29 17.55
C PRO A 1003 -36.24 -19.52 16.46
N LYS A 1004 -37.18 -18.57 16.27
CA LYS A 1004 -38.21 -18.65 15.22
C LYS A 1004 -37.62 -18.49 13.81
N GLY A 1005 -36.69 -17.55 13.65
CA GLY A 1005 -36.03 -17.28 12.37
C GLY A 1005 -34.83 -18.20 12.08
N GLN A 1006 -34.36 -19.00 13.04
CA GLN A 1006 -33.06 -19.68 12.91
C GLN A 1006 -32.97 -20.65 11.72
N ALA A 1007 -34.05 -21.36 11.34
CA ALA A 1007 -34.03 -22.22 10.16
C ALA A 1007 -33.96 -21.42 8.84
N ALA A 1008 -34.69 -20.31 8.76
CA ALA A 1008 -34.60 -19.35 7.67
C ALA A 1008 -33.19 -18.74 7.59
N PHE A 1009 -32.62 -18.40 8.75
CA PHE A 1009 -31.27 -17.86 8.87
C PHE A 1009 -30.21 -18.84 8.38
N ASP A 1010 -30.24 -20.10 8.85
CA ASP A 1010 -29.23 -21.10 8.51
C ASP A 1010 -29.16 -21.25 6.96
N LYS A 1011 -30.32 -21.33 6.27
CA LYS A 1011 -30.42 -21.38 4.79
C LYS A 1011 -30.01 -20.07 4.10
N LEU A 1012 -30.51 -18.92 4.55
CA LEU A 1012 -30.17 -17.62 3.97
C LEU A 1012 -28.69 -17.26 4.17
N PHE A 1013 -28.09 -17.66 5.28
CA PHE A 1013 -26.67 -17.46 5.54
C PHE A 1013 -25.81 -18.35 4.65
N ASP A 1014 -26.15 -19.63 4.44
CA ASP A 1014 -25.41 -20.48 3.49
C ASP A 1014 -25.41 -19.85 2.09
N ILE A 1015 -26.59 -19.48 1.55
CA ILE A 1015 -26.71 -18.82 0.24
C ILE A 1015 -25.93 -17.49 0.20
N THR A 1016 -26.01 -16.69 1.27
CA THR A 1016 -25.33 -15.39 1.35
C THR A 1016 -23.82 -15.54 1.45
N ALA A 1017 -23.31 -16.40 2.33
CA ALA A 1017 -21.89 -16.61 2.56
C ALA A 1017 -21.22 -17.29 1.36
N GLN A 1018 -21.91 -18.25 0.74
CA GLN A 1018 -21.51 -18.82 -0.54
C GLN A 1018 -21.48 -17.70 -1.60
N GLY A 1019 -22.55 -16.91 -1.75
CA GLY A 1019 -22.58 -15.76 -2.65
C GLY A 1019 -21.48 -14.70 -2.37
N PHE A 1020 -21.05 -14.56 -1.12
CA PHE A 1020 -19.91 -13.72 -0.77
C PHE A 1020 -18.57 -14.33 -1.12
N VAL A 1021 -18.35 -15.63 -0.93
CA VAL A 1021 -17.15 -16.35 -1.40
C VAL A 1021 -17.07 -16.36 -2.94
N LEU A 1022 -18.22 -16.44 -3.61
CA LEU A 1022 -18.32 -16.48 -5.07
C LEU A 1022 -18.34 -15.09 -5.74
N SER A 1023 -18.60 -14.01 -4.99
CA SER A 1023 -18.41 -12.64 -5.49
C SER A 1023 -16.98 -12.14 -5.34
N GLN A 1024 -16.05 -12.97 -4.89
CA GLN A 1024 -14.63 -12.63 -4.80
C GLN A 1024 -13.95 -13.00 -6.12
N GLU A 1025 -12.97 -12.20 -6.51
CA GLU A 1025 -12.31 -12.40 -7.80
C GLU A 1025 -11.67 -13.80 -7.84
N PRO A 1026 -11.84 -14.59 -8.94
CA PRO A 1026 -11.69 -16.04 -8.81
C PRO A 1026 -10.27 -16.52 -8.53
N GLY A 1027 -10.00 -16.68 -7.24
CA GLY A 1027 -8.83 -17.30 -6.65
C GLY A 1027 -8.78 -18.80 -6.92
N MET A 1028 -8.78 -19.23 -8.20
CA MET A 1028 -8.38 -20.60 -8.50
C MET A 1028 -6.88 -20.77 -8.31
N LEU A 1029 -6.07 -19.90 -8.91
CA LEU A 1029 -4.63 -19.80 -8.60
C LEU A 1029 -4.42 -19.26 -7.17
N GLN A 1030 -5.32 -18.42 -6.68
CA GLN A 1030 -5.18 -17.65 -5.43
C GLN A 1030 -6.23 -17.99 -4.36
N GLY A 1031 -6.59 -19.28 -4.26
CA GLY A 1031 -7.40 -19.91 -3.20
C GLY A 1031 -8.58 -19.13 -2.57
N PRO A 1032 -8.92 -19.44 -1.31
CA PRO A 1032 -10.02 -18.80 -0.58
C PRO A 1032 -9.69 -17.37 -0.11
N ALA A 1033 -9.96 -16.41 -0.99
CA ALA A 1033 -10.49 -15.13 -0.53
C ALA A 1033 -11.83 -15.42 0.18
N LEU A 1034 -11.83 -15.41 1.51
CA LEU A 1034 -13.00 -15.81 2.31
C LEU A 1034 -13.99 -14.64 2.47
N LEU A 1035 -13.49 -13.41 2.65
CA LEU A 1035 -14.31 -12.23 3.00
C LEU A 1035 -13.73 -10.93 2.39
N GLY A 1036 -14.01 -10.67 1.11
CA GLY A 1036 -13.72 -9.41 0.44
C GLY A 1036 -12.64 -9.48 -0.64
N GLY A 1037 -13.02 -9.99 -1.82
CA GLY A 1037 -12.31 -9.72 -3.08
C GLY A 1037 -12.48 -8.26 -3.53
N VAL A 1038 -11.83 -7.90 -4.64
CA VAL A 1038 -11.80 -6.53 -5.15
C VAL A 1038 -13.18 -6.06 -5.62
N TYR A 1039 -13.69 -5.03 -4.92
CA TYR A 1039 -14.77 -4.11 -5.33
C TYR A 1039 -16.09 -4.66 -5.89
N SER A 1040 -16.36 -5.96 -5.79
CA SER A 1040 -17.55 -6.56 -6.39
C SER A 1040 -18.87 -6.09 -5.76
N GLN A 1041 -18.90 -5.81 -4.44
CA GLN A 1041 -20.10 -5.38 -3.71
C GLN A 1041 -19.77 -4.42 -2.53
N PRO A 1042 -19.33 -3.16 -2.78
CA PRO A 1042 -19.01 -2.19 -1.73
C PRO A 1042 -20.18 -1.85 -0.80
N MET A 1043 -21.43 -1.96 -1.27
CA MET A 1043 -22.63 -1.72 -0.46
C MET A 1043 -23.06 -2.93 0.39
N ALA A 1044 -22.76 -4.16 -0.05
CA ALA A 1044 -23.13 -5.38 0.67
C ALA A 1044 -22.07 -5.79 1.71
N LEU A 1045 -20.78 -5.62 1.41
CA LEU A 1045 -19.67 -6.03 2.29
C LEU A 1045 -19.76 -5.46 3.72
N PRO A 1046 -20.06 -4.16 3.96
CA PRO A 1046 -20.18 -3.63 5.32
C PRO A 1046 -21.25 -4.35 6.15
N ARG A 1047 -22.37 -4.71 5.50
CA ARG A 1047 -23.50 -5.40 6.12
C ARG A 1047 -23.17 -6.85 6.42
N PHE A 1048 -22.38 -7.51 5.57
CA PHE A 1048 -21.95 -8.89 5.78
C PHE A 1048 -20.90 -8.99 6.91
N VAL A 1049 -19.99 -8.02 7.01
CA VAL A 1049 -19.09 -7.89 8.17
C VAL A 1049 -19.89 -7.62 9.45
N GLU A 1050 -20.91 -6.74 9.42
CA GLU A 1050 -21.83 -6.55 10.56
C GLU A 1050 -22.53 -7.86 10.95
N LEU A 1051 -23.04 -8.62 9.98
CA LEU A 1051 -23.71 -9.92 10.21
C LEU A 1051 -22.77 -10.94 10.88
N LEU A 1052 -21.55 -11.12 10.37
CA LEU A 1052 -20.57 -12.06 10.92
C LEU A 1052 -20.17 -11.71 12.36
N LEU A 1053 -20.15 -10.41 12.70
CA LEU A 1053 -19.92 -9.95 14.06
C LEU A 1053 -21.15 -10.14 14.97
N GLN A 1054 -22.37 -9.93 14.47
CA GLN A 1054 -23.61 -10.26 15.17
C GLN A 1054 -23.70 -11.77 15.49
N MET A 1055 -23.14 -12.63 14.64
CA MET A 1055 -22.99 -14.06 14.91
C MET A 1055 -21.89 -14.35 15.94
N GLY A 1056 -20.70 -13.76 15.79
CA GLY A 1056 -19.61 -13.91 16.77
C GLY A 1056 -20.01 -13.46 18.20
N LEU A 1057 -20.90 -12.47 18.30
CA LEU A 1057 -21.48 -11.99 19.56
C LEU A 1057 -22.39 -12.99 20.28
N ARG A 1058 -22.88 -14.04 19.61
CA ARG A 1058 -23.67 -15.11 20.24
C ARG A 1058 -22.79 -16.13 20.98
N GLY A 1059 -21.47 -16.01 20.86
CA GLY A 1059 -20.50 -16.97 21.39
C GLY A 1059 -20.36 -18.21 20.50
N GLY A 1060 -19.36 -19.02 20.82
CA GLY A 1060 -19.10 -20.32 20.20
C GLY A 1060 -18.40 -21.24 21.20
N GLU A 1061 -18.43 -22.55 20.97
CA GLU A 1061 -17.92 -23.52 21.95
C GLU A 1061 -16.39 -23.40 22.13
N SER A 1062 -15.93 -23.24 23.37
CA SER A 1062 -14.50 -23.25 23.70
C SER A 1062 -13.95 -24.68 23.74
N GLY A 1063 -12.97 -25.00 22.89
CA GLY A 1063 -12.28 -26.30 22.95
C GLY A 1063 -11.77 -26.80 21.60
N ALA A 1064 -12.14 -28.03 21.27
CA ALA A 1064 -11.77 -28.76 20.06
C ALA A 1064 -12.92 -29.71 19.68
N ILE A 1065 -13.24 -29.82 18.39
CA ILE A 1065 -14.32 -30.67 17.90
C ILE A 1065 -13.88 -32.13 17.77
N ALA A 1066 -14.84 -33.04 17.93
CA ALA A 1066 -14.66 -34.42 17.51
C ALA A 1066 -14.79 -34.52 15.99
N ALA A 1067 -13.72 -34.97 15.34
CA ALA A 1067 -13.71 -35.30 13.92
C ALA A 1067 -13.18 -36.72 13.72
N THR A 1068 -13.87 -37.54 12.94
CA THR A 1068 -13.31 -38.79 12.41
C THR A 1068 -12.60 -38.44 11.12
N VAL A 1069 -11.30 -38.71 11.05
CA VAL A 1069 -10.45 -38.38 9.90
C VAL A 1069 -9.62 -39.60 9.59
N ASP A 1070 -9.76 -40.14 8.37
CA ASP A 1070 -9.07 -41.35 7.91
C ASP A 1070 -9.18 -42.49 8.94
N ASP A 1071 -10.43 -42.90 9.19
CA ASP A 1071 -10.91 -43.86 10.21
C ASP A 1071 -10.52 -43.57 11.68
N THR A 1072 -9.81 -42.47 11.95
CA THR A 1072 -9.33 -42.11 13.29
C THR A 1072 -10.15 -40.98 13.89
N THR A 1073 -10.92 -41.25 14.95
CA THR A 1073 -11.58 -40.19 15.73
C THR A 1073 -10.55 -39.41 16.56
N ARG A 1074 -10.39 -38.11 16.25
CA ARG A 1074 -9.46 -37.20 16.93
C ARG A 1074 -10.12 -35.87 17.30
N LYS A 1075 -9.51 -35.16 18.26
CA LYS A 1075 -9.92 -33.79 18.62
C LYS A 1075 -9.17 -32.78 17.78
N VAL A 1076 -9.87 -32.10 16.87
CA VAL A 1076 -9.32 -31.06 15.98
C VAL A 1076 -9.59 -29.70 16.62
N ARG A 1077 -8.55 -28.86 16.76
CA ARG A 1077 -8.69 -27.53 17.35
C ARG A 1077 -9.41 -26.58 16.40
N TRP A 1078 -10.11 -25.58 16.94
CA TRP A 1078 -10.63 -24.51 16.12
C TRP A 1078 -9.50 -23.74 15.42
N GLY A 1079 -9.63 -23.50 14.12
CA GLY A 1079 -8.59 -22.94 13.25
C GLY A 1079 -7.54 -23.95 12.75
N GLU A 1080 -7.58 -25.20 13.20
CA GLU A 1080 -6.68 -26.25 12.71
C GLU A 1080 -7.12 -26.75 11.33
N GLY A 1081 -6.28 -26.55 10.32
CA GLY A 1081 -6.51 -27.05 8.97
C GLY A 1081 -6.01 -28.48 8.80
N VAL A 1082 -6.93 -29.41 8.58
CA VAL A 1082 -6.74 -30.87 8.49
C VAL A 1082 -6.76 -31.32 7.04
N ASP A 1083 -5.65 -31.83 6.53
CA ASP A 1083 -5.60 -32.51 5.22
C ASP A 1083 -6.19 -33.94 5.35
N VAL A 1084 -7.08 -34.33 4.43
CA VAL A 1084 -7.86 -35.59 4.45
C VAL A 1084 -7.31 -36.56 3.40
N LYS A 1085 -6.96 -37.81 3.76
CA LYS A 1085 -6.39 -38.79 2.81
C LYS A 1085 -7.46 -39.67 2.17
N GLN A 1086 -8.52 -39.97 2.89
CA GLN A 1086 -9.62 -40.85 2.49
C GLN A 1086 -10.97 -40.17 2.71
N PHE A 1087 -11.27 -39.80 3.96
CA PHE A 1087 -12.56 -39.24 4.35
C PHE A 1087 -12.48 -38.53 5.70
N ALA A 1088 -13.29 -37.49 5.89
CA ALA A 1088 -13.48 -36.85 7.18
C ALA A 1088 -14.93 -36.50 7.48
N GLU A 1089 -15.37 -36.83 8.70
CA GLU A 1089 -16.61 -36.35 9.31
C GLU A 1089 -16.31 -35.39 10.45
N LEU A 1090 -16.92 -34.21 10.42
CA LEU A 1090 -16.80 -33.19 11.45
C LEU A 1090 -18.18 -32.93 12.04
N ARG A 1091 -18.37 -33.27 13.32
CA ARG A 1091 -19.63 -32.97 14.04
C ARG A 1091 -19.57 -31.53 14.51
N LEU A 1092 -20.13 -30.62 13.70
CA LEU A 1092 -20.09 -29.19 13.98
C LEU A 1092 -21.29 -28.78 14.85
N PRO A 1093 -21.07 -28.16 16.02
CA PRO A 1093 -22.15 -27.63 16.85
C PRO A 1093 -22.89 -26.49 16.13
N ARG A 1094 -24.10 -26.18 16.59
CA ARG A 1094 -24.91 -25.12 15.98
C ARG A 1094 -24.23 -23.76 16.22
N GLY A 1095 -24.00 -23.02 15.13
CA GLY A 1095 -23.25 -21.75 15.15
C GLY A 1095 -21.77 -21.87 14.80
N ALA A 1096 -21.21 -23.08 14.69
CA ALA A 1096 -19.88 -23.30 14.10
C ALA A 1096 -19.94 -23.37 12.56
N ILE A 1097 -18.78 -23.32 11.91
CA ILE A 1097 -18.64 -23.40 10.44
C ILE A 1097 -17.32 -24.09 10.05
N ALA A 1098 -17.29 -24.78 8.92
CA ALA A 1098 -16.06 -25.28 8.32
C ALA A 1098 -15.79 -24.62 6.96
N ARG A 1099 -14.52 -24.34 6.70
CA ARG A 1099 -13.98 -24.13 5.34
C ARG A 1099 -13.39 -25.44 4.85
N ILE A 1100 -13.68 -25.82 3.62
CA ILE A 1100 -13.17 -27.03 2.99
C ILE A 1100 -12.51 -26.64 1.67
N ASP A 1101 -11.20 -26.86 1.58
CA ASP A 1101 -10.34 -26.47 0.48
C ASP A 1101 -10.00 -27.71 -0.35
N ARG A 1102 -10.31 -27.71 -1.64
CA ARG A 1102 -10.00 -28.81 -2.57
C ARG A 1102 -8.86 -28.38 -3.51
N PRO A 1103 -7.62 -28.86 -3.34
CA PRO A 1103 -6.58 -28.70 -4.33
C PRO A 1103 -6.89 -29.54 -5.58
N GLY A 1104 -6.34 -29.14 -6.72
CA GLY A 1104 -6.39 -29.93 -7.95
C GLY A 1104 -5.61 -29.28 -9.09
N VAL A 1105 -5.85 -29.77 -10.31
CA VAL A 1105 -5.23 -29.27 -11.54
C VAL A 1105 -6.33 -28.93 -12.55
N VAL A 1106 -6.22 -27.75 -13.15
CA VAL A 1106 -7.01 -27.33 -14.30
C VAL A 1106 -6.14 -27.50 -15.54
N ASP A 1107 -6.59 -28.33 -16.48
CA ASP A 1107 -6.07 -28.28 -17.84
C ASP A 1107 -6.85 -27.21 -18.62
N LEU A 1108 -6.17 -26.12 -18.99
CA LEU A 1108 -6.72 -25.00 -19.74
C LEU A 1108 -7.20 -25.42 -21.14
N ARG A 1109 -6.77 -26.59 -21.66
CA ARG A 1109 -7.20 -27.13 -22.96
C ARG A 1109 -8.55 -27.84 -22.90
N ALA A 1110 -9.02 -28.22 -21.71
CA ALA A 1110 -10.28 -28.93 -21.55
C ALA A 1110 -11.47 -27.96 -21.63
N SER A 1111 -12.40 -28.24 -22.55
CA SER A 1111 -13.66 -27.52 -22.72
C SER A 1111 -14.82 -28.49 -22.55
N ALA A 1112 -15.87 -28.10 -21.84
CA ALA A 1112 -17.18 -28.70 -22.00
C ALA A 1112 -17.91 -27.99 -23.16
N ASP A 1113 -18.54 -28.78 -24.04
CA ASP A 1113 -19.40 -28.34 -25.15
C ASP A 1113 -18.87 -27.16 -26.00
N LYS A 1114 -19.78 -26.45 -26.67
CA LYS A 1114 -19.47 -25.32 -27.55
C LYS A 1114 -19.00 -24.11 -26.73
N PRO A 1115 -17.97 -23.37 -27.18
CA PRO A 1115 -17.53 -22.17 -26.49
C PRO A 1115 -18.63 -21.09 -26.51
N PHE A 1116 -18.93 -20.58 -25.32
CA PHE A 1116 -19.84 -19.44 -25.08
C PHE A 1116 -19.08 -18.11 -24.91
N ALA A 1117 -17.79 -18.12 -25.24
CA ALA A 1117 -16.90 -16.98 -25.23
C ALA A 1117 -16.11 -16.91 -26.54
N ARG A 1118 -15.66 -15.70 -26.88
CA ARG A 1118 -14.94 -15.39 -28.12
C ARG A 1118 -13.66 -14.65 -27.75
N VAL A 1119 -12.60 -14.88 -28.51
CA VAL A 1119 -11.38 -14.09 -28.41
C VAL A 1119 -11.14 -13.42 -29.75
N SER A 1120 -10.98 -12.09 -29.73
CA SER A 1120 -10.59 -11.28 -30.86
C SER A 1120 -9.26 -10.56 -30.55
N LEU A 1121 -8.57 -10.16 -31.62
CA LEU A 1121 -7.25 -9.52 -31.56
C LEU A 1121 -7.29 -8.30 -32.48
N ALA A 1122 -6.88 -7.13 -31.97
CA ALA A 1122 -6.78 -5.92 -32.78
C ALA A 1122 -5.71 -6.05 -33.89
N LYS A 1123 -4.67 -6.86 -33.64
CA LYS A 1123 -3.63 -7.27 -34.60
C LYS A 1123 -3.20 -8.71 -34.33
N THR A 1124 -3.07 -9.50 -35.38
CA THR A 1124 -2.47 -10.85 -35.37
C THR A 1124 -1.00 -10.87 -35.80
N GLU A 1125 -0.50 -9.80 -36.41
CA GLU A 1125 0.93 -9.58 -36.66
C GLU A 1125 1.43 -8.34 -35.89
N LEU A 1126 2.62 -8.45 -35.28
CA LEU A 1126 3.26 -7.41 -34.46
C LEU A 1126 4.78 -7.36 -34.67
N GLY A 1127 5.43 -6.25 -34.35
CA GLY A 1127 6.86 -6.19 -34.01
C GLY A 1127 7.13 -6.54 -32.54
N VAL A 1128 8.40 -6.79 -32.19
CA VAL A 1128 8.81 -6.86 -30.78
C VAL A 1128 8.67 -5.47 -30.14
N GLY A 1129 8.16 -5.40 -28.91
CA GLY A 1129 7.77 -4.16 -28.24
C GLY A 1129 6.46 -3.52 -28.75
N GLU A 1130 5.96 -3.90 -29.94
CA GLU A 1130 4.70 -3.37 -30.46
C GLU A 1130 3.51 -3.89 -29.65
N ALA A 1131 2.57 -3.00 -29.32
CA ALA A 1131 1.39 -3.33 -28.54
C ALA A 1131 0.16 -3.65 -29.37
N SER A 1132 -0.67 -4.55 -28.83
CA SER A 1132 -1.97 -4.95 -29.35
C SER A 1132 -2.99 -5.06 -28.21
N GLU A 1133 -4.27 -5.08 -28.59
CA GLU A 1133 -5.37 -5.42 -27.70
C GLU A 1133 -5.84 -6.85 -28.02
N LEU A 1134 -5.88 -7.69 -26.99
CA LEU A 1134 -6.62 -8.94 -26.97
C LEU A 1134 -7.94 -8.69 -26.23
N LEU A 1135 -9.04 -8.98 -26.90
CA LEU A 1135 -10.39 -8.77 -26.40
C LEU A 1135 -11.06 -10.14 -26.19
N VAL A 1136 -11.50 -10.43 -24.97
CA VAL A 1136 -12.32 -11.61 -24.66
C VAL A 1136 -13.77 -11.15 -24.47
N GLU A 1137 -14.71 -11.80 -25.15
CA GLU A 1137 -16.14 -11.47 -25.09
C GLU A 1137 -16.98 -12.68 -24.69
N LEU A 1138 -17.95 -12.49 -23.79
CA LEU A 1138 -18.96 -13.49 -23.45
C LEU A 1138 -20.19 -13.34 -24.33
N ASP A 1139 -20.77 -14.45 -24.76
CA ASP A 1139 -22.08 -14.45 -25.42
C ASP A 1139 -23.17 -13.86 -24.51
N ALA A 1140 -24.16 -13.20 -25.12
CA ALA A 1140 -25.22 -12.48 -24.42
C ALA A 1140 -26.10 -13.37 -23.50
N THR A 1141 -26.05 -14.70 -23.67
CA THR A 1141 -26.72 -15.71 -22.84
C THR A 1141 -26.08 -15.92 -21.47
N VAL A 1142 -24.90 -15.34 -21.23
CA VAL A 1142 -24.05 -15.53 -20.05
C VAL A 1142 -24.02 -14.24 -19.20
N ASP A 1143 -23.95 -14.37 -17.86
CA ASP A 1143 -23.75 -13.24 -16.96
C ASP A 1143 -22.24 -13.01 -16.68
N PRO A 1144 -21.65 -11.86 -17.04
CA PRO A 1144 -20.25 -11.53 -16.76
C PRO A 1144 -19.87 -11.36 -15.27
N LEU A 1145 -20.82 -11.46 -14.33
CA LEU A 1145 -20.52 -11.58 -12.90
C LEU A 1145 -20.23 -13.03 -12.47
N GLU A 1146 -20.64 -14.02 -13.27
CA GLU A 1146 -20.53 -15.45 -12.96
C GLU A 1146 -19.25 -16.11 -13.51
N PHE A 1147 -18.42 -15.38 -14.26
CA PHE A 1147 -17.32 -15.94 -15.05
C PHE A 1147 -16.00 -15.16 -14.95
N TYR A 1148 -14.91 -15.87 -15.26
CA TYR A 1148 -13.54 -15.37 -15.35
C TYR A 1148 -12.76 -16.16 -16.41
N ALA A 1149 -11.64 -15.59 -16.86
CA ALA A 1149 -10.76 -16.08 -17.88
C ALA A 1149 -9.36 -16.38 -17.31
N LEU A 1150 -8.94 -17.64 -17.26
CA LEU A 1150 -7.51 -17.94 -17.15
C LEU A 1150 -6.89 -17.75 -18.53
N VAL A 1151 -6.09 -16.69 -18.69
CA VAL A 1151 -5.50 -16.27 -19.96
C VAL A 1151 -4.01 -16.60 -19.95
N ALA A 1152 -3.63 -17.60 -20.74
CA ALA A 1152 -2.25 -17.85 -21.12
C ALA A 1152 -2.02 -17.27 -22.51
N VAL A 1153 -1.35 -16.12 -22.60
CA VAL A 1153 -1.10 -15.47 -23.90
C VAL A 1153 -0.09 -16.27 -24.74
N PRO A 1154 -0.08 -16.10 -26.08
CA PRO A 1154 0.93 -16.74 -26.91
C PRO A 1154 2.36 -16.48 -26.45
N ALA A 1155 3.24 -17.47 -26.57
CA ALA A 1155 4.64 -17.34 -26.18
C ALA A 1155 5.43 -16.31 -27.02
N THR A 1156 4.86 -15.84 -28.14
CA THR A 1156 5.37 -14.70 -28.91
C THR A 1156 5.14 -13.35 -28.22
N VAL A 1157 4.24 -13.24 -27.23
CA VAL A 1157 3.85 -11.97 -26.60
C VAL A 1157 3.95 -12.01 -25.07
N ALA A 1158 4.00 -10.83 -24.45
CA ALA A 1158 3.88 -10.63 -23.00
C ALA A 1158 2.61 -9.83 -22.67
N ILE A 1159 2.12 -9.97 -21.44
CA ILE A 1159 1.01 -9.18 -20.92
C ILE A 1159 1.53 -7.82 -20.44
N ARG A 1160 1.07 -6.73 -21.07
CA ARG A 1160 1.53 -5.36 -20.83
C ARG A 1160 0.67 -4.63 -19.78
N GLN A 1161 -0.66 -4.77 -19.83
CA GLN A 1161 -1.65 -4.22 -18.88
C GLN A 1161 -3.06 -4.79 -19.18
N THR A 1162 -4.06 -4.62 -18.30
CA THR A 1162 -5.49 -4.81 -18.60
C THR A 1162 -6.22 -3.47 -18.61
N GLN A 1163 -7.10 -3.21 -19.58
CA GLN A 1163 -7.69 -1.87 -19.80
C GLN A 1163 -9.00 -1.60 -19.06
N ASP A 1164 -9.69 -2.63 -18.54
CA ASP A 1164 -11.09 -2.51 -18.13
C ASP A 1164 -11.35 -1.30 -17.23
N ALA A 1165 -12.39 -0.53 -17.55
CA ALA A 1165 -12.60 0.84 -17.05
C ALA A 1165 -13.00 0.92 -15.56
N LEU A 1166 -12.93 -0.22 -14.86
CA LEU A 1166 -13.06 -0.36 -13.41
C LEU A 1166 -11.76 -0.95 -12.82
N SER A 1167 -10.60 -0.61 -13.38
CA SER A 1167 -9.24 -1.03 -12.94
C SER A 1167 -8.68 -0.19 -11.77
N ASP A 1168 -9.57 0.55 -11.10
CA ASP A 1168 -9.32 1.54 -10.03
C ASP A 1168 -8.98 0.92 -8.65
N TYR A 1169 -8.32 -0.25 -8.65
CA TYR A 1169 -8.20 -1.12 -7.49
C TYR A 1169 -6.80 -1.74 -7.37
N LYS A 1170 -5.95 -1.09 -6.56
CA LYS A 1170 -4.49 -1.29 -6.46
C LYS A 1170 -4.06 -2.45 -5.54
N GLY A 1171 -4.67 -3.64 -5.65
CA GLY A 1171 -4.39 -4.75 -4.73
C GLY A 1171 -5.18 -6.00 -5.06
N GLN A 1172 -4.59 -7.17 -4.76
CA GLN A 1172 -4.92 -8.48 -5.34
C GLN A 1172 -4.47 -8.59 -6.81
N LEU A 1173 -3.42 -9.38 -7.05
CA LEU A 1173 -3.14 -9.97 -8.37
C LEU A 1173 -4.47 -10.53 -8.92
N ALA A 1174 -4.84 -10.33 -10.18
CA ALA A 1174 -3.94 -10.29 -11.33
C ALA A 1174 -4.22 -9.13 -12.32
N TYR A 1175 -4.80 -8.01 -11.86
CA TYR A 1175 -5.30 -6.91 -12.74
C TYR A 1175 -4.49 -5.61 -12.64
N GLY A 1176 -3.35 -5.67 -11.96
CA GLY A 1176 -2.45 -4.55 -11.74
C GLY A 1176 -0.96 -4.93 -11.64
N GLN A 1177 -0.60 -6.18 -11.97
CA GLN A 1177 0.81 -6.54 -12.16
C GLN A 1177 1.32 -5.91 -13.45
N GLN A 1178 1.77 -4.67 -13.35
CA GLN A 1178 2.73 -4.19 -14.33
C GLN A 1178 4.02 -5.00 -14.17
N ALA A 1179 4.65 -5.34 -15.30
CA ALA A 1179 6.08 -5.62 -15.33
C ALA A 1179 6.82 -4.49 -14.61
N MET A 1180 7.43 -4.75 -13.45
CA MET A 1180 8.33 -3.81 -12.79
C MET A 1180 9.76 -4.21 -13.11
N GLY A 1181 10.55 -3.29 -13.69
CA GLY A 1181 11.78 -3.69 -14.35
C GLY A 1181 11.48 -4.49 -15.62
N ALA A 1182 12.29 -5.49 -15.91
CA ALA A 1182 12.23 -6.24 -17.17
C ALA A 1182 11.35 -7.51 -17.13
N ALA A 1183 10.67 -7.83 -16.03
CA ALA A 1183 9.95 -9.10 -15.86
C ALA A 1183 8.74 -9.24 -16.82
N LYS A 1184 8.71 -10.27 -17.68
CA LYS A 1184 7.66 -10.44 -18.71
C LYS A 1184 6.68 -11.55 -18.35
N MET A 1185 5.41 -11.18 -18.12
CA MET A 1185 4.35 -12.10 -17.71
C MET A 1185 3.67 -12.81 -18.88
N GLN A 1186 3.32 -14.08 -18.67
CA GLN A 1186 2.66 -14.93 -19.69
C GLN A 1186 1.27 -15.44 -19.29
N ILE A 1187 0.84 -15.31 -18.02
CA ILE A 1187 -0.45 -15.82 -17.50
C ILE A 1187 -1.13 -14.81 -16.55
N ILE A 1188 -2.46 -14.62 -16.68
CA ILE A 1188 -3.33 -13.86 -15.74
C ILE A 1188 -4.73 -14.55 -15.57
N ALA A 1189 -5.57 -14.05 -14.64
CA ALA A 1189 -6.76 -14.77 -14.15
C ALA A 1189 -8.17 -14.10 -14.27
N VAL A 1190 -8.29 -12.91 -14.87
CA VAL A 1190 -9.40 -12.54 -15.77
C VAL A 1190 -10.88 -12.48 -15.32
N PRO A 1191 -11.32 -11.99 -14.15
CA PRO A 1191 -12.76 -11.80 -13.88
C PRO A 1191 -13.40 -10.80 -14.85
N PHE A 1192 -14.59 -11.11 -15.37
CA PHE A 1192 -15.30 -10.23 -16.32
C PHE A 1192 -15.99 -9.02 -15.64
N ARG A 1193 -16.10 -9.00 -14.30
CA ARG A 1193 -16.51 -7.83 -13.49
C ARG A 1193 -17.83 -7.16 -13.93
N GLY A 1194 -18.76 -7.91 -14.51
CA GLY A 1194 -20.03 -7.36 -15.02
C GLY A 1194 -19.95 -6.76 -16.44
N SER A 1195 -18.76 -6.64 -17.03
CA SER A 1195 -18.58 -6.33 -18.45
C SER A 1195 -18.57 -7.61 -19.28
N ARG A 1196 -19.35 -7.67 -20.37
CA ARG A 1196 -19.26 -8.81 -21.30
C ARG A 1196 -17.99 -8.80 -22.14
N SER A 1197 -17.29 -7.67 -22.22
CA SER A 1197 -16.05 -7.50 -22.97
C SER A 1197 -14.90 -7.16 -22.03
N MET A 1198 -13.78 -7.83 -22.21
CA MET A 1198 -12.59 -7.76 -21.37
C MET A 1198 -11.36 -7.46 -22.21
N ARG A 1199 -10.61 -6.41 -21.86
CA ARG A 1199 -9.49 -5.92 -22.69
C ARG A 1199 -8.14 -6.12 -22.03
N ILE A 1200 -7.26 -6.84 -22.72
CA ILE A 1200 -5.91 -7.20 -22.27
C ILE A 1200 -4.92 -6.62 -23.28
N TRP A 1201 -4.12 -5.65 -22.84
CA TRP A 1201 -3.00 -5.14 -23.62
C TRP A 1201 -1.84 -6.13 -23.57
N ILE A 1202 -1.40 -6.55 -24.74
CA ILE A 1202 -0.24 -7.42 -24.96
C ILE A 1202 0.84 -6.64 -25.73
N GLU A 1203 2.08 -7.11 -25.63
CA GLU A 1203 3.23 -6.58 -26.39
C GLU A 1203 4.04 -7.72 -27.03
N GLY A 1204 4.59 -7.50 -28.22
CA GLY A 1204 5.49 -8.46 -28.87
C GLY A 1204 6.73 -8.73 -28.03
N LEU A 1205 7.06 -10.02 -27.83
CA LEU A 1205 8.13 -10.48 -26.93
C LEU A 1205 9.20 -11.31 -27.66
N LEU A 1206 8.78 -12.36 -28.38
CA LEU A 1206 9.66 -13.28 -29.10
C LEU A 1206 9.16 -13.42 -30.55
N PRO A 1207 10.04 -13.32 -31.57
CA PRO A 1207 9.65 -13.55 -32.96
C PRO A 1207 9.17 -14.98 -33.26
N GLY A 1208 8.54 -15.13 -34.42
CA GLY A 1208 7.89 -16.36 -34.88
C GLY A 1208 6.38 -16.29 -34.72
N HIS A 1209 5.72 -17.42 -34.44
CA HIS A 1209 4.29 -17.51 -34.20
C HIS A 1209 3.95 -18.62 -33.18
N ALA A 1210 3.06 -18.33 -32.24
CA ALA A 1210 2.60 -19.30 -31.23
C ALA A 1210 1.09 -19.16 -31.00
N PRO A 1211 0.37 -20.24 -30.66
CA PRO A 1211 -0.99 -20.16 -30.14
C PRO A 1211 -0.98 -19.69 -28.69
N GLY A 1212 -2.14 -19.25 -28.21
CA GLY A 1212 -2.40 -19.04 -26.79
C GLY A 1212 -3.75 -19.62 -26.41
N LEU A 1213 -4.19 -19.42 -25.17
CA LEU A 1213 -5.36 -20.11 -24.63
C LEU A 1213 -6.08 -19.28 -23.56
N VAL A 1214 -7.40 -19.17 -23.70
CA VAL A 1214 -8.29 -18.58 -22.71
C VAL A 1214 -9.25 -19.65 -22.21
N ALA A 1215 -9.13 -20.06 -20.94
CA ALA A 1215 -10.14 -20.90 -20.30
C ALA A 1215 -11.14 -20.01 -19.55
N VAL A 1216 -12.33 -19.82 -20.12
CA VAL A 1216 -13.44 -19.11 -19.49
C VAL A 1216 -14.25 -20.09 -18.64
N ARG A 1217 -14.35 -19.83 -17.33
CA ARG A 1217 -14.93 -20.78 -16.37
C ARG A 1217 -15.96 -20.12 -15.47
N HIS A 1218 -17.01 -20.86 -15.12
CA HIS A 1218 -17.97 -20.44 -14.10
C HIS A 1218 -17.30 -20.39 -12.74
N VAL A 1219 -17.71 -19.45 -11.88
CA VAL A 1219 -17.16 -19.33 -10.52
C VAL A 1219 -17.70 -20.41 -9.59
N HIS A 1220 -18.92 -20.91 -9.82
CA HIS A 1220 -19.61 -21.82 -8.90
C HIS A 1220 -19.53 -23.31 -9.30
N ASP A 1221 -19.15 -23.58 -10.56
CA ASP A 1221 -19.27 -24.89 -11.21
C ASP A 1221 -17.94 -25.21 -11.91
N SER A 1222 -17.36 -26.38 -11.64
CA SER A 1222 -16.08 -26.78 -12.24
C SER A 1222 -16.20 -27.27 -13.68
N ASP A 1223 -17.41 -27.56 -14.14
CA ASP A 1223 -17.69 -28.35 -15.33
C ASP A 1223 -18.35 -27.45 -16.39
N ARG A 1224 -19.10 -26.41 -15.98
CA ARG A 1224 -19.53 -25.27 -16.81
C ARG A 1224 -18.36 -24.32 -17.11
N GLY A 1225 -17.51 -24.69 -18.05
CA GLY A 1225 -16.43 -23.86 -18.59
C GLY A 1225 -16.07 -24.22 -20.03
N CYS A 1226 -15.57 -23.24 -20.78
CA CYS A 1226 -15.08 -23.45 -22.14
C CYS A 1226 -13.63 -22.97 -22.34
N ALA A 1227 -12.92 -23.64 -23.24
CA ALA A 1227 -11.59 -23.26 -23.67
C ALA A 1227 -11.65 -22.64 -25.07
N VAL A 1228 -11.12 -21.42 -25.21
CA VAL A 1228 -11.05 -20.69 -26.48
C VAL A 1228 -9.58 -20.49 -26.84
N ALA A 1229 -9.15 -21.04 -27.98
CA ALA A 1229 -7.80 -20.83 -28.47
C ALA A 1229 -7.60 -19.36 -28.89
N ILE A 1230 -6.51 -18.75 -28.45
CA ILE A 1230 -6.05 -17.46 -29.00
C ILE A 1230 -5.40 -17.79 -30.35
N ALA A 1231 -5.93 -17.21 -31.42
CA ALA A 1231 -5.39 -17.38 -32.77
C ALA A 1231 -3.88 -17.06 -32.80
N PRO A 1232 -3.05 -17.81 -33.55
CA PRO A 1232 -1.60 -17.65 -33.45
C PRO A 1232 -1.13 -16.23 -33.77
N ILE A 1233 -0.51 -15.56 -32.79
CA ILE A 1233 0.04 -14.22 -32.98
C ILE A 1233 1.44 -14.36 -33.55
N ARG A 1234 1.65 -13.82 -34.75
CA ARG A 1234 2.98 -13.71 -35.34
C ARG A 1234 3.66 -12.45 -34.84
N VAL A 1235 4.83 -12.60 -34.23
CA VAL A 1235 5.74 -11.47 -34.01
C VAL A 1235 6.83 -11.56 -35.07
N ARG A 1236 6.98 -10.49 -35.84
CA ARG A 1236 8.02 -10.36 -36.85
C ARG A 1236 9.34 -10.10 -36.14
N ALA A 1237 10.38 -10.83 -36.51
CA ALA A 1237 11.74 -10.35 -36.27
C ALA A 1237 11.90 -9.02 -37.01
N GLU A 1238 12.64 -8.08 -36.43
CA GLU A 1238 13.02 -6.88 -37.17
C GLU A 1238 13.77 -7.27 -38.45
N LYS A 1239 13.63 -6.44 -39.50
CA LYS A 1239 14.66 -6.40 -40.52
C LYS A 1239 15.94 -5.91 -39.85
N ALA A 1240 16.86 -6.83 -39.57
CA ALA A 1240 18.22 -6.47 -39.22
C ALA A 1240 18.73 -5.46 -40.25
N VAL A 1241 19.13 -4.26 -39.80
CA VAL A 1241 19.72 -3.26 -40.68
C VAL A 1241 20.99 -3.88 -41.26
N ALA A 1242 20.99 -4.13 -42.58
CA ALA A 1242 21.96 -5.00 -43.23
C ALA A 1242 23.35 -4.35 -43.31
N ALA A 1243 24.09 -4.45 -42.21
CA ALA A 1243 25.52 -4.12 -42.12
C ALA A 1243 26.35 -5.15 -42.90
N GLY A 1244 26.29 -5.06 -44.23
CA GLY A 1244 26.98 -5.96 -45.15
C GLY A 1244 26.04 -6.48 -46.25
N GLN A 1245 26.21 -5.98 -47.47
CA GLN A 1245 25.66 -6.64 -48.65
C GLN A 1245 26.49 -7.90 -48.93
N VAL A 1246 25.83 -9.05 -49.06
CA VAL A 1246 26.35 -10.18 -49.83
C VAL A 1246 25.49 -10.30 -51.07
N ALA A 1247 26.12 -10.37 -52.25
CA ALA A 1247 25.42 -10.39 -53.52
C ALA A 1247 24.58 -11.66 -53.69
N ARG A 1248 23.46 -11.55 -54.42
CA ARG A 1248 22.79 -12.74 -54.96
C ARG A 1248 23.72 -13.40 -55.99
N PRO A 1249 23.93 -14.73 -55.96
CA PRO A 1249 24.41 -15.43 -57.14
C PRO A 1249 23.35 -15.31 -58.24
N GLY A 1250 23.80 -15.10 -59.48
CA GLY A 1250 22.97 -15.16 -60.67
C GLY A 1250 23.49 -16.28 -61.56
N ASN A 1251 22.59 -17.18 -61.96
CA ASN A 1251 22.84 -18.48 -62.61
C ASN A 1251 23.52 -19.51 -61.69
#